data_AF-A0A8T0FVK0-F1
#
_entry.id   AF-A0A8T0FVK0-F1
#
_cell.length_a   1.000
_cell.length_b   1.000
_cell.length_c   1.000
_cell.angle_alpha   90.00
_cell.angle_beta   90.00
_cell.angle_gamma   90.00
#
_symmetry.space_group_name_H-M   'P 1'
#
loop_
_entity.id
_entity.type
_entity.pdbx_description
1 polymer ?
#
loop_
_entity_poly.entity_id
_entity_poly.type
_entity_poly.pdbx_seq_one_letter_code
_entity_poly.pdbx_strand_id
1 'polypeptide(L)'
;MASLTEEDEKITNVKIVYADLPPFVEVSKENGIDVLDGFMPAIFKTIFLWMNLNVTWIREPDDKYGTWENNTWTGMCGMLFREEVDMILNPLLPSAEFAEVAYYTNPITYEAFTFLSGKKKQDGGLFLYFSVLEPSVWLSMGMALVVISLTSALLYRTIFDEKWNKWIFSLGQYFWVYVAYMLRQNPHDKWLLREEKSFLSLLVVLLITVWVIGVSFLVMTVFQSLLVSKLTIIKSIPIIDSMQDFVSKSEVEGAVPIEIELQEVLKDSGIPLYDMAWEKMEKTLSISEEVFSDLSFHKVEMGETCIAHGQVYLKSVLNDYFKMHGRCDFHLSNNYFFPFPLLNALRKNLPRKFQKKFNSGLSQLIASDISGKWLKTVFEGSRLCTSYSENTLKPLQLKNIFGVCVFWSSVLGFCEARIIMPFTEDFYLPSAEELKVQELNVSTPTLKAGAIHFGKYCDEQCKEFMLCRKEENDPRRCLKEGKDVTACGIEFFQKVKQHCRAEFERYADCLEWNSPSMQVQYCRKTQAVLDKCMLEKLNIERPYMGYFTEIRTHKTNRPHPGPPLPRKEYTDDRPSLPPDYPVEDAKFGAACEIERTEKQQQQCFDERGVKRSGRRAFKLMGEMYATSYESPLRLTYFMQKPLF
;
A
#
# COMPACT_ATOMS: atom_id res chain seq x y z
N MET A 1 -53.15 32.94 67.27
CA MET A 1 -54.59 32.79 66.98
C MET A 1 -54.85 33.30 65.57
N ALA A 2 -54.77 32.40 64.60
CA ALA A 2 -55.49 32.42 63.33
C ALA A 2 -55.53 30.96 62.90
N SER A 3 -56.73 30.40 62.95
CA SER A 3 -57.10 29.03 62.66
C SER A 3 -56.79 28.67 61.20
N LEU A 4 -55.87 27.73 60.98
CA LEU A 4 -55.76 27.00 59.71
C LEU A 4 -56.47 25.66 59.87
N THR A 5 -57.80 25.72 59.81
CA THR A 5 -58.58 24.67 59.17
C THR A 5 -58.38 24.85 57.67
N GLU A 6 -57.42 24.15 57.07
CA GLU A 6 -57.46 23.87 55.64
C GLU A 6 -57.67 22.36 55.50
N GLU A 7 -58.90 22.05 55.11
CA GLU A 7 -59.33 20.75 54.64
C GLU A 7 -58.29 20.20 53.65
N ASP A 8 -57.95 18.91 53.77
CA ASP A 8 -57.21 18.15 52.75
C ASP A 8 -58.09 18.09 51.48
N GLU A 9 -58.21 19.20 50.75
CA GLU A 9 -58.86 19.20 49.45
C GLU A 9 -57.94 18.43 48.50
N LYS A 10 -58.32 17.17 48.26
CA LYS A 10 -57.62 16.29 47.33
C LYS A 10 -57.76 16.91 45.94
N ILE A 11 -56.76 17.68 45.52
CA ILE A 11 -56.70 18.24 44.16
C ILE A 11 -56.74 17.07 43.18
N THR A 12 -57.84 16.96 42.46
CA THR A 12 -58.06 15.97 41.41
C THR A 12 -58.06 16.60 40.03
N ASN A 13 -58.37 17.89 39.90
CA ASN A 13 -58.39 18.60 38.62
C ASN A 13 -57.21 19.58 38.54
N VAL A 14 -56.44 19.55 37.45
CA VAL A 14 -55.26 20.42 37.24
C VAL A 14 -55.31 21.04 35.85
N LYS A 15 -55.12 22.36 35.77
CA LYS A 15 -55.01 23.10 34.51
C LYS A 15 -53.56 23.19 34.07
N ILE A 16 -53.26 22.76 32.85
CA ILE A 16 -51.89 22.70 32.33
C ILE A 16 -51.79 23.50 31.06
N VAL A 17 -50.86 24.45 31.03
CA VAL A 17 -50.52 25.20 29.83
C VAL A 17 -49.44 24.48 29.02
N TYR A 18 -49.54 24.55 27.71
CA TYR A 18 -48.53 24.09 26.77
C TYR A 18 -48.41 25.05 25.58
N ALA A 19 -47.25 25.03 24.93
CA ALA A 19 -46.96 25.72 23.68
C ALA A 19 -46.35 24.74 22.68
N ASP A 20 -46.64 24.91 21.39
CA ASP A 20 -46.12 24.09 20.28
C ASP A 20 -44.65 24.44 19.98
N LEU A 21 -43.74 23.85 20.77
CA LEU A 21 -42.30 24.11 20.73
C LEU A 21 -41.54 22.76 20.61
N PRO A 22 -41.33 22.27 19.38
CA PRO A 22 -40.58 21.04 19.15
C PRO A 22 -39.12 21.18 19.60
N PRO A 23 -38.48 20.12 20.13
CA PRO A 23 -38.98 18.74 20.29
C PRO A 23 -39.71 18.45 21.60
N PHE A 24 -39.92 19.46 22.44
CA PHE A 24 -40.43 19.25 23.79
C PHE A 24 -41.92 18.93 23.80
N VAL A 25 -42.68 19.71 23.04
CA VAL A 25 -44.13 19.52 22.83
C VAL A 25 -44.39 19.76 21.34
N GLU A 26 -45.00 18.78 20.70
CA GLU A 26 -45.46 18.85 19.31
C GLU A 26 -46.98 18.74 19.30
N VAL A 27 -47.65 19.67 18.60
CA VAL A 27 -49.11 19.67 18.51
C VAL A 27 -49.55 19.21 17.12
N SER A 28 -50.15 18.02 17.07
CA SER A 28 -50.81 17.52 15.86
C SER A 28 -52.33 17.73 15.98
N LYS A 29 -53.01 18.04 14.88
CA LYS A 29 -54.47 18.19 14.86
C LYS A 29 -55.10 16.94 14.27
N GLU A 30 -55.76 16.14 15.11
CA GLU A 30 -56.61 15.02 14.66
C GLU A 30 -58.08 15.38 14.89
N ASN A 31 -58.88 15.41 13.83
CA ASN A 31 -60.32 15.72 13.89
C ASN A 31 -60.68 17.04 14.60
N GLY A 32 -59.79 18.04 14.54
CA GLY A 32 -59.99 19.35 15.18
C GLY A 32 -59.69 19.37 16.68
N ILE A 33 -59.20 18.27 17.25
CA ILE A 33 -58.70 18.20 18.62
C ILE A 33 -57.17 18.21 18.58
N ASP A 34 -56.56 19.03 19.44
CA ASP A 34 -55.11 19.09 19.60
C ASP A 34 -54.63 17.81 20.30
N VAL A 35 -53.87 16.99 19.58
CA VAL A 35 -53.21 15.79 20.08
C VAL A 35 -51.77 16.16 20.40
N LEU A 36 -51.48 16.14 21.70
CA LEU A 36 -50.15 16.42 22.23
C LEU A 36 -49.24 15.22 22.05
N ASP A 37 -48.21 15.40 21.22
CA ASP A 37 -47.11 14.48 21.01
C ASP A 37 -45.78 15.10 21.48
N GLY A 38 -44.72 14.30 21.49
CA GLY A 38 -43.40 14.71 21.91
C GLY A 38 -43.01 14.24 23.32
N PHE A 39 -41.82 14.68 23.74
CA PHE A 39 -41.16 14.15 24.93
C PHE A 39 -41.90 14.48 26.24
N MET A 40 -42.34 15.73 26.40
CA MET A 40 -42.92 16.21 27.66
C MET A 40 -44.34 15.67 27.89
N PRO A 41 -45.27 15.76 26.92
CA PRO A 41 -46.65 15.35 27.16
C PRO A 41 -46.74 13.90 27.62
N ALA A 42 -45.93 13.02 27.05
CA ALA A 42 -46.10 11.61 27.34
C ALA A 42 -45.40 11.19 28.68
N ILE A 43 -44.35 11.89 29.14
CA ILE A 43 -43.81 11.71 30.52
C ILE A 43 -44.88 12.11 31.52
N PHE A 44 -45.46 13.29 31.31
CA PHE A 44 -46.42 13.86 32.23
C PHE A 44 -47.77 13.13 32.22
N LYS A 45 -48.25 12.63 31.07
CA LYS A 45 -49.41 11.72 31.00
C LYS A 45 -49.25 10.53 31.96
N THR A 46 -48.04 9.97 32.07
CA THR A 46 -47.75 8.85 32.99
C THR A 46 -47.87 9.29 34.46
N ILE A 47 -47.37 10.49 34.81
CA ILE A 47 -47.48 11.05 36.16
C ILE A 47 -48.94 11.32 36.53
N PHE A 48 -49.72 11.90 35.61
CA PHE A 48 -51.13 12.22 35.86
C PHE A 48 -51.97 10.97 36.07
N LEU A 49 -51.72 9.92 35.30
CA LEU A 49 -52.33 8.59 35.50
C LEU A 49 -51.94 8.00 36.87
N TRP A 50 -50.66 8.08 37.24
CA TRP A 50 -50.17 7.58 38.54
C TRP A 50 -50.77 8.35 39.73
N MET A 51 -50.94 9.67 39.61
CA MET A 51 -51.52 10.51 40.65
C MET A 51 -53.06 10.53 40.64
N ASN A 52 -53.69 9.91 39.63
CA ASN A 52 -55.13 9.92 39.39
C ASN A 52 -55.70 11.35 39.27
N LEU A 53 -55.06 12.16 38.43
CA LEU A 53 -55.43 13.55 38.15
C LEU A 53 -56.21 13.65 36.82
N ASN A 54 -57.29 14.43 36.85
CA ASN A 54 -57.98 14.93 35.68
C ASN A 54 -57.30 16.19 35.18
N VAL A 55 -56.88 16.19 33.93
CA VAL A 55 -56.09 17.27 33.34
C VAL A 55 -56.91 18.01 32.30
N THR A 56 -56.91 19.33 32.38
CA THR A 56 -57.41 20.21 31.32
C THR A 56 -56.24 20.90 30.65
N TRP A 57 -56.07 20.62 29.36
CA TRP A 57 -55.00 21.18 28.53
C TRP A 57 -55.42 22.53 27.96
N ILE A 58 -54.56 23.54 28.11
CA ILE A 58 -54.78 24.90 27.63
C ILE A 58 -53.59 25.28 26.76
N ARG A 59 -53.82 25.60 25.49
CA ARG A 59 -52.78 26.08 24.59
C ARG A 59 -52.52 27.57 24.83
N GLU A 60 -51.26 27.96 24.83
CA GLU A 60 -50.89 29.38 24.78
C GLU A 60 -51.11 29.93 23.35
N PRO A 61 -51.81 31.07 23.16
CA PRO A 61 -52.22 31.52 21.83
C PRO A 61 -51.09 31.81 20.82
N ASP A 62 -49.93 32.27 21.30
CA ASP A 62 -48.79 32.70 20.48
C ASP A 62 -47.64 31.67 20.50
N ASP A 63 -47.83 30.52 21.16
CA ASP A 63 -46.83 29.50 21.47
C ASP A 63 -45.52 30.06 22.11
N LYS A 64 -45.64 31.03 23.02
CA LYS A 64 -44.49 31.70 23.67
C LYS A 64 -44.30 31.32 25.13
N TYR A 65 -43.03 31.25 25.56
CA TYR A 65 -42.66 31.05 26.96
C TYR A 65 -43.11 32.19 27.87
N GLY A 66 -42.82 33.43 27.48
CA GLY A 66 -43.14 34.62 28.26
C GLY A 66 -41.90 35.36 28.77
N THR A 67 -41.88 36.66 28.53
CA THR A 67 -40.86 37.61 29.00
C THR A 67 -41.43 38.49 30.10
N TRP A 68 -40.55 39.06 30.92
CA TRP A 68 -40.95 40.06 31.92
C TRP A 68 -41.06 41.43 31.26
N GLU A 69 -42.30 41.90 31.04
CA GLU A 69 -42.59 43.17 30.38
C GLU A 69 -43.66 43.95 31.14
N ASN A 70 -43.47 45.26 31.32
CA ASN A 70 -44.46 46.14 31.94
C ASN A 70 -44.98 45.67 33.32
N ASN A 71 -44.10 45.16 34.19
CA ASN A 71 -44.42 44.59 35.51
C ASN A 71 -45.35 43.37 35.49
N THR A 72 -45.45 42.68 34.34
CA THR A 72 -46.23 41.45 34.20
C THR A 72 -45.48 40.42 33.36
N TRP A 73 -45.74 39.14 33.60
CA TRP A 73 -45.27 38.08 32.71
C TRP A 73 -46.20 37.92 31.51
N THR A 74 -45.63 37.76 30.32
CA THR A 74 -46.35 37.39 29.09
C THR A 74 -46.31 35.87 28.86
N GLY A 75 -46.96 35.34 27.81
CA GLY A 75 -46.91 33.92 27.43
C GLY A 75 -47.34 32.92 28.51
N MET A 76 -46.78 31.71 28.49
CA MET A 76 -47.04 30.65 29.47
C MET A 76 -46.72 31.08 30.92
N CYS A 77 -45.62 31.81 31.11
CA CYS A 77 -45.23 32.36 32.41
C CYS A 77 -46.29 33.34 32.94
N GLY A 78 -46.87 34.14 32.04
CA GLY A 78 -47.97 35.06 32.33
C GLY A 78 -49.25 34.37 32.76
N MET A 79 -49.63 33.28 32.08
CA MET A 79 -50.81 32.49 32.45
C MET A 79 -50.65 31.88 33.84
N LEU A 80 -49.44 31.42 34.21
CA LEU A 80 -49.15 30.91 35.55
C LEU A 80 -49.17 32.04 36.59
N PHE A 81 -48.61 33.20 36.27
CA PHE A 81 -48.58 34.39 37.13
C PHE A 81 -49.99 34.93 37.43
N ARG A 82 -50.87 34.96 36.42
CA ARG A 82 -52.28 35.37 36.53
C ARG A 82 -53.19 34.28 37.11
N GLU A 83 -52.62 33.15 37.53
CA GLU A 83 -53.35 32.04 38.15
C GLU A 83 -54.42 31.39 37.24
N GLU A 84 -54.26 31.50 35.92
CA GLU A 84 -55.14 30.90 34.92
C GLU A 84 -54.91 29.38 34.82
N VAL A 85 -53.67 28.96 35.10
CA VAL A 85 -53.19 27.58 35.02
C VAL A 85 -52.40 27.19 36.27
N ASP A 86 -52.27 25.89 36.52
CA ASP A 86 -51.61 25.33 37.69
C ASP A 86 -50.19 24.82 37.40
N MET A 87 -49.89 24.52 36.14
CA MET A 87 -48.60 23.97 35.70
C MET A 87 -48.26 24.38 34.26
N ILE A 88 -46.96 24.60 34.00
CA ILE A 88 -46.37 24.74 32.65
C ILE A 88 -45.76 23.40 32.22
N LEU A 89 -46.22 22.86 31.08
CA LEU A 89 -45.75 21.60 30.53
C LEU A 89 -44.39 21.73 29.82
N ASN A 90 -44.12 22.85 29.15
CA ASN A 90 -42.86 23.07 28.45
C ASN A 90 -41.72 23.27 29.46
N PRO A 91 -40.50 22.79 29.18
CA PRO A 91 -39.38 22.99 30.07
C PRO A 91 -38.90 24.44 30.00
N LEU A 92 -38.53 24.98 31.16
CA LEU A 92 -38.12 26.35 31.39
C LEU A 92 -36.69 26.39 31.93
N LEU A 93 -35.98 27.45 31.55
CA LEU A 93 -34.77 27.88 32.22
C LEU A 93 -35.12 28.47 33.60
N PRO A 94 -34.40 28.12 34.67
CA PRO A 94 -34.63 28.72 35.98
C PRO A 94 -34.24 30.20 35.97
N SER A 95 -35.21 31.07 36.24
CA SER A 95 -34.98 32.49 36.49
C SER A 95 -35.24 32.80 37.96
N ALA A 96 -34.39 33.63 38.57
CA ALA A 96 -34.54 34.06 39.96
C ALA A 96 -35.84 34.85 40.15
N GLU A 97 -36.22 35.66 39.17
CA GLU A 97 -37.43 36.49 39.18
C GLU A 97 -38.69 35.63 39.11
N PHE A 98 -38.67 34.60 38.24
CA PHE A 98 -39.81 33.69 38.10
C PHE A 98 -39.95 32.72 39.29
N ALA A 99 -38.85 32.40 39.99
CA ALA A 99 -38.88 31.57 41.21
C ALA A 99 -39.67 32.23 42.38
N GLU A 100 -39.90 33.55 42.33
CA GLU A 100 -40.73 34.23 43.32
C GLU A 100 -42.21 33.83 43.21
N VAL A 101 -42.68 33.48 42.01
CA VAL A 101 -44.08 33.19 41.72
C VAL A 101 -44.34 31.73 41.33
N ALA A 102 -43.31 31.02 40.86
CA ALA A 102 -43.38 29.62 40.48
C ALA A 102 -42.65 28.70 41.47
N TYR A 103 -43.13 27.46 41.56
CA TYR A 103 -42.42 26.35 42.19
C TYR A 103 -41.85 25.45 41.10
N TYR A 104 -40.53 25.41 40.96
CA TYR A 104 -39.87 24.55 39.98
C TYR A 104 -39.87 23.08 40.42
N THR A 105 -40.08 22.19 39.45
CA THR A 105 -39.98 20.74 39.65
C THR A 105 -38.52 20.29 39.73
N ASN A 106 -38.29 19.01 40.05
CA ASN A 106 -36.96 18.43 39.85
C ASN A 106 -36.61 18.38 38.34
N PRO A 107 -35.33 18.52 37.97
CA PRO A 107 -34.90 18.56 36.57
C PRO A 107 -35.17 17.22 35.88
N ILE A 108 -35.82 17.28 34.72
CA ILE A 108 -36.10 16.07 33.91
C ILE A 108 -34.83 15.57 33.24
N THR A 109 -34.08 16.52 32.68
CA THR A 109 -32.79 16.30 32.05
C THR A 109 -31.96 17.58 32.15
N TYR A 110 -30.67 17.45 31.92
CA TYR A 110 -29.77 18.58 31.76
C TYR A 110 -29.57 18.84 30.27
N GLU A 111 -29.68 20.10 29.89
CA GLU A 111 -29.29 20.58 28.58
C GLU A 111 -28.02 21.41 28.70
N ALA A 112 -27.36 21.63 27.58
CA ALA A 112 -26.22 22.51 27.47
C ALA A 112 -26.14 23.00 26.04
N PHE A 113 -25.58 24.20 25.85
CA PHE A 113 -25.32 24.72 24.53
C PHE A 113 -24.12 24.00 23.90
N THR A 114 -24.19 23.79 22.59
CA THR A 114 -23.14 23.18 21.79
C THR A 114 -23.15 23.75 20.37
N PHE A 115 -22.14 23.38 19.60
CA PHE A 115 -21.99 23.76 18.20
C PHE A 115 -22.38 22.63 17.27
N LEU A 116 -23.14 22.99 16.24
CA LEU A 116 -23.31 22.21 15.02
C LEU A 116 -22.41 22.80 13.93
N SER A 117 -21.53 21.98 13.38
CA SER A 117 -20.61 22.37 12.29
C SER A 117 -20.51 21.30 11.22
N GLY A 118 -19.98 21.64 10.04
CA GLY A 118 -19.64 20.67 9.02
C GLY A 118 -18.45 19.78 9.40
N LYS A 119 -18.23 18.74 8.60
CA LYS A 119 -17.09 17.83 8.72
C LYS A 119 -16.24 17.87 7.45
N LYS A 120 -14.94 18.10 7.61
CA LYS A 120 -13.99 18.02 6.50
C LYS A 120 -13.48 16.59 6.35
N LYS A 121 -13.70 15.97 5.19
CA LYS A 121 -13.12 14.67 4.84
C LYS A 121 -11.63 14.87 4.59
N GLN A 122 -10.77 14.20 5.37
CA GLN A 122 -9.34 14.20 5.10
C GLN A 122 -9.05 13.24 3.94
N ASP A 123 -9.12 13.76 2.73
CA ASP A 123 -8.51 13.10 1.57
C ASP A 123 -6.98 13.23 1.75
N GLY A 124 -6.25 12.11 1.89
CA GLY A 124 -4.81 12.09 2.21
C GLY A 124 -3.88 12.70 1.14
N GLY A 125 -4.44 13.44 0.16
CA GLY A 125 -3.73 14.14 -0.89
C GLY A 125 -2.95 13.21 -1.83
N LEU A 126 -2.07 13.80 -2.64
CA LEU A 126 -1.20 13.10 -3.58
C LEU A 126 -0.22 12.12 -2.89
N PHE A 127 0.08 12.35 -1.62
CA PHE A 127 1.10 11.61 -0.86
C PHE A 127 0.50 10.65 0.19
N LEU A 128 -0.76 10.26 0.03
CA LEU A 128 -1.46 9.38 0.97
C LEU A 128 -0.64 8.13 1.32
N TYR A 129 0.01 7.49 0.34
CA TYR A 129 0.83 6.30 0.54
C TYR A 129 2.07 6.54 1.43
N PHE A 130 2.72 7.70 1.30
CA PHE A 130 3.90 8.04 2.11
C PHE A 130 3.52 8.42 3.54
N SER A 131 2.31 8.93 3.73
CA SER A 131 1.75 9.30 5.04
C SER A 131 1.30 8.10 5.90
N VAL A 132 1.41 6.87 5.40
CA VAL A 132 1.02 5.65 6.14
C VAL A 132 1.97 5.36 7.29
N LEU A 133 3.28 5.55 7.07
CA LEU A 133 4.29 5.45 8.10
C LEU A 133 4.74 6.85 8.50
N GLU A 134 5.12 6.98 9.76
CA GLU A 134 5.68 8.22 10.27
C GLU A 134 7.02 8.52 9.58
N PRO A 135 7.35 9.80 9.28
CA PRO A 135 8.62 10.17 8.65
C PRO A 135 9.86 9.65 9.39
N SER A 136 9.79 9.52 10.71
CA SER A 136 10.85 8.93 11.54
C SER A 136 11.17 7.49 11.15
N VAL A 137 10.15 6.68 10.85
CA VAL A 137 10.31 5.28 10.40
C VAL A 137 10.97 5.22 9.03
N TRP A 138 10.54 6.06 8.09
CA TRP A 138 11.14 6.15 6.76
C TRP A 138 12.63 6.48 6.82
N LEU A 139 13.01 7.47 7.64
CA LEU A 139 14.40 7.85 7.84
C LEU A 139 15.21 6.72 8.46
N SER A 140 14.66 6.04 9.47
CA SER A 140 15.33 4.90 10.11
C SER A 140 15.61 3.75 9.12
N MET A 141 14.65 3.45 8.24
CA MET A 141 14.79 2.42 7.22
C MET A 141 15.83 2.81 6.15
N GLY A 142 15.84 4.08 5.73
CA GLY A 142 16.84 4.60 4.80
C GLY A 142 18.26 4.55 5.38
N MET A 143 18.43 4.94 6.65
CA MET A 143 19.71 4.84 7.35
C MET A 143 20.16 3.39 7.49
N ALA A 144 19.26 2.49 7.89
CA ALA A 144 19.55 1.06 7.99
C ALA A 144 19.97 0.46 6.64
N LEU A 145 19.33 0.86 5.54
CA LEU A 145 19.67 0.43 4.19
C LEU A 145 21.11 0.83 3.81
N VAL A 146 21.52 2.06 4.12
CA VAL A 146 22.88 2.53 3.83
C VAL A 146 23.90 1.78 4.67
N VAL A 147 23.65 1.62 5.98
CA VAL A 147 24.56 0.93 6.90
C VAL A 147 24.74 -0.54 6.48
N ILE A 148 23.66 -1.27 6.22
CA ILE A 148 23.74 -2.68 5.87
C ILE A 148 24.43 -2.91 4.51
N SER A 149 24.16 -2.03 3.54
CA SER A 149 24.83 -2.06 2.23
C SER A 149 26.33 -1.82 2.37
N LEU A 150 26.73 -0.86 3.20
CA LEU A 150 28.13 -0.57 3.49
C LEU A 150 28.82 -1.74 4.17
N THR A 151 28.20 -2.35 5.19
CA THR A 151 28.77 -3.51 5.88
C THR A 151 28.96 -4.70 4.95
N SER A 152 28.00 -4.99 4.08
CA SER A 152 28.09 -6.10 3.13
C SER A 152 29.12 -5.86 2.04
N ALA A 153 29.26 -4.62 1.56
CA ALA A 153 30.31 -4.25 0.61
C ALA A 153 31.71 -4.33 1.23
N LEU A 154 31.86 -3.98 2.52
CA LEU A 154 33.13 -4.16 3.25
C LEU A 154 33.48 -5.63 3.42
N LEU A 155 32.51 -6.48 3.80
CA LEU A 155 32.70 -7.93 3.89
C LEU A 155 33.11 -8.52 2.54
N TYR A 156 32.43 -8.14 1.46
CA TYR A 156 32.79 -8.57 0.11
C TYR A 156 34.23 -8.19 -0.26
N ARG A 157 34.66 -6.97 0.06
CA ARG A 157 36.04 -6.52 -0.15
C ARG A 157 37.04 -7.36 0.63
N THR A 158 36.74 -7.70 1.89
CA THR A 158 37.66 -8.53 2.71
C THR A 158 37.80 -9.95 2.18
N ILE A 159 36.81 -10.47 1.44
CA ILE A 159 36.84 -11.83 0.89
C ILE A 159 37.62 -11.88 -0.44
N PHE A 160 37.42 -10.91 -1.34
CA PHE A 160 37.96 -10.95 -2.70
C PHE A 160 39.15 -10.01 -2.96
N ASP A 161 39.65 -9.30 -1.95
CA ASP A 161 40.77 -8.34 -2.00
C ASP A 161 40.72 -7.40 -3.22
N GLU A 162 39.58 -6.73 -3.39
CA GLU A 162 39.26 -6.00 -4.61
C GLU A 162 39.77 -4.54 -4.60
N LYS A 163 40.21 -4.06 -5.77
CA LYS A 163 40.65 -2.65 -5.98
C LYS A 163 39.49 -1.67 -5.74
N TRP A 164 39.81 -0.46 -5.26
CA TRP A 164 38.85 0.57 -4.82
C TRP A 164 37.75 0.93 -5.85
N ASN A 165 38.08 1.00 -7.15
CA ASN A 165 37.08 1.31 -8.20
C ASN A 165 36.00 0.23 -8.34
N LYS A 166 36.32 -1.03 -8.06
CA LYS A 166 35.36 -2.13 -8.10
C LYS A 166 34.51 -2.19 -6.83
N TRP A 167 35.07 -1.77 -5.69
CA TRP A 167 34.34 -1.69 -4.42
C TRP A 167 33.13 -0.76 -4.46
N ILE A 168 33.24 0.42 -5.09
CA ILE A 168 32.11 1.36 -5.23
C ILE A 168 30.98 0.74 -6.06
N PHE A 169 31.33 0.02 -7.13
CA PHE A 169 30.37 -0.72 -7.93
C PHE A 169 29.67 -1.80 -7.08
N SER A 170 30.43 -2.56 -6.30
CA SER A 170 29.91 -3.58 -5.39
C SER A 170 28.98 -3.00 -4.31
N LEU A 171 29.28 -1.81 -3.76
CA LEU A 171 28.38 -1.10 -2.85
C LEU A 171 27.03 -0.78 -3.50
N GLY A 172 27.03 -0.27 -4.73
CA GLY A 172 25.81 -0.01 -5.49
C GLY A 172 25.00 -1.28 -5.77
N GLN A 173 25.67 -2.40 -6.03
CA GLN A 173 25.02 -3.70 -6.24
C GLN A 173 24.38 -4.23 -4.97
N TYR A 174 25.06 -4.18 -3.82
CA TYR A 174 24.46 -4.57 -2.54
C TYR A 174 23.29 -3.65 -2.14
N PHE A 175 23.43 -2.34 -2.36
CA PHE A 175 22.31 -1.41 -2.17
C PHE A 175 21.09 -1.81 -2.99
N TRP A 176 21.28 -2.11 -4.28
CA TRP A 176 20.21 -2.58 -5.16
C TRP A 176 19.60 -3.91 -4.70
N VAL A 177 20.43 -4.87 -4.27
CA VAL A 177 19.97 -6.16 -3.73
C VAL A 177 19.05 -5.97 -2.52
N TYR A 178 19.42 -5.10 -1.58
CA TYR A 178 18.59 -4.83 -0.39
C TYR A 178 17.29 -4.09 -0.73
N VAL A 179 17.32 -3.15 -1.68
CA VAL A 179 16.11 -2.49 -2.22
C VAL A 179 15.20 -3.51 -2.91
N ALA A 180 15.76 -4.40 -3.75
CA ALA A 180 15.01 -5.45 -4.42
C ALA A 180 14.34 -6.39 -3.40
N TYR A 181 15.06 -6.82 -2.36
CA TYR A 181 14.47 -7.64 -1.30
C TYR A 181 13.39 -6.90 -0.51
N MET A 182 13.55 -5.60 -0.21
CA MET A 182 12.50 -4.78 0.40
C MET A 182 11.24 -4.75 -0.46
N LEU A 183 11.40 -4.69 -1.80
CA LEU A 183 10.30 -4.77 -2.77
C LEU A 183 9.84 -6.21 -3.10
N ARG A 184 10.34 -7.22 -2.38
CA ARG A 184 10.06 -8.65 -2.58
C ARG A 184 10.38 -9.15 -3.99
N GLN A 185 11.40 -8.58 -4.62
CA GLN A 185 11.95 -9.04 -5.89
C GLN A 185 13.11 -10.01 -5.65
N ASN A 186 13.41 -10.87 -6.63
CA ASN A 186 14.52 -11.82 -6.55
C ASN A 186 15.74 -11.31 -7.34
N PRO A 187 16.80 -10.82 -6.67
CA PRO A 187 18.04 -10.41 -7.33
C PRO A 187 18.91 -11.62 -7.71
N HIS A 188 19.93 -11.37 -8.54
CA HIS A 188 20.80 -12.41 -9.08
C HIS A 188 21.64 -13.12 -7.99
N ASP A 189 21.74 -14.46 -8.08
CA ASP A 189 22.36 -15.34 -7.08
C ASP A 189 23.84 -15.07 -6.75
N LYS A 190 24.54 -14.33 -7.61
CA LYS A 190 25.97 -14.05 -7.48
C LYS A 190 26.31 -13.32 -6.18
N TRP A 191 25.42 -12.43 -5.74
CA TRP A 191 25.68 -11.55 -4.60
C TRP A 191 25.36 -12.20 -3.25
N LEU A 192 24.79 -13.42 -3.25
CA LEU A 192 24.52 -14.23 -2.06
C LEU A 192 25.74 -15.02 -1.57
N LEU A 193 26.84 -15.05 -2.34
CA LEU A 193 28.10 -15.74 -1.98
C LEU A 193 27.95 -17.21 -1.56
N ARG A 194 26.91 -17.90 -2.06
CA ARG A 194 26.53 -19.26 -1.63
C ARG A 194 27.57 -20.34 -1.97
N GLU A 195 28.42 -20.09 -2.97
CA GLU A 195 29.46 -21.01 -3.39
C GLU A 195 30.71 -20.97 -2.49
N GLU A 196 30.92 -19.85 -1.78
CA GLU A 196 32.08 -19.65 -0.90
C GLU A 196 31.79 -20.09 0.53
N LYS A 197 32.60 -21.02 1.05
CA LYS A 197 32.42 -21.64 2.38
C LYS A 197 33.12 -20.90 3.52
N SER A 198 33.55 -19.66 3.30
CA SER A 198 34.21 -18.86 4.34
C SER A 198 33.25 -18.43 5.44
N PHE A 199 33.74 -18.34 6.69
CA PHE A 199 32.96 -17.81 7.83
C PHE A 199 32.44 -16.38 7.56
N LEU A 200 33.18 -15.56 6.83
CA LEU A 200 32.77 -14.21 6.44
C LEU A 200 31.59 -14.21 5.44
N SER A 201 31.49 -15.24 4.59
CA SER A 201 30.35 -15.40 3.66
C SER A 201 29.05 -15.65 4.42
N LEU A 202 29.11 -16.41 5.53
CA LEU A 202 27.95 -16.65 6.40
C LEU A 202 27.42 -15.36 7.04
N LEU A 203 28.28 -14.39 7.35
CA LEU A 203 27.85 -13.09 7.90
C LEU A 203 27.03 -12.29 6.89
N VAL A 204 27.40 -12.30 5.60
CA VAL A 204 26.63 -11.64 4.54
C VAL A 204 25.24 -12.27 4.41
N VAL A 205 25.17 -13.60 4.44
CA VAL A 205 23.89 -14.32 4.43
C VAL A 205 23.05 -13.96 5.65
N LEU A 206 23.64 -13.88 6.86
CA LEU A 206 22.93 -13.48 8.07
C LEU A 206 22.39 -12.04 7.99
N LEU A 207 23.16 -11.09 7.47
CA LEU A 207 22.70 -9.72 7.26
C LEU A 207 21.52 -9.67 6.29
N ILE A 208 21.60 -10.43 5.19
CA ILE A 208 20.50 -10.54 4.22
C ILE A 208 19.25 -11.16 4.87
N THR A 209 19.38 -12.23 5.66
CA THR A 209 18.22 -12.85 6.33
C THR A 209 17.59 -11.91 7.36
N VAL A 210 18.40 -11.17 8.13
CA VAL A 210 17.90 -10.16 9.07
C VAL A 210 17.15 -9.05 8.33
N TRP A 211 17.66 -8.57 7.19
CA TRP A 211 16.97 -7.57 6.38
C TRP A 211 15.64 -8.09 5.82
N VAL A 212 15.64 -9.31 5.29
CA VAL A 212 14.45 -9.94 4.71
C VAL A 212 13.37 -10.14 5.78
N ILE A 213 13.73 -10.67 6.95
CA ILE A 213 12.76 -10.87 8.04
C ILE A 213 12.32 -9.53 8.64
N GLY A 214 13.27 -8.64 8.94
CA GLY A 214 13.00 -7.37 9.62
C GLY A 214 12.25 -6.37 8.75
N VAL A 215 12.80 -6.00 7.60
CA VAL A 215 12.26 -4.90 6.79
C VAL A 215 11.29 -5.41 5.75
N SER A 216 11.68 -6.42 4.95
CA SER A 216 10.85 -6.91 3.85
C SER A 216 9.61 -7.68 4.31
N PHE A 217 9.73 -8.48 5.37
CA PHE A 217 8.61 -9.19 5.95
C PHE A 217 7.87 -8.33 6.98
N LEU A 218 8.45 -7.96 8.13
CA LEU A 218 7.68 -7.26 9.17
C LEU A 218 7.24 -5.85 8.74
N VAL A 219 8.17 -4.95 8.38
CA VAL A 219 7.81 -3.55 8.09
C VAL A 219 6.90 -3.45 6.87
N MET A 220 7.19 -4.14 5.77
CA MET A 220 6.35 -4.04 4.56
C MET A 220 4.99 -4.74 4.71
N THR A 221 4.84 -5.81 5.51
CA THR A 221 3.50 -6.37 5.80
C THR A 221 2.66 -5.41 6.65
N VAL A 222 3.26 -4.78 7.67
CA VAL A 222 2.60 -3.77 8.49
C VAL A 222 2.19 -2.56 7.64
N PHE A 223 3.09 -2.10 6.76
CA PHE A 223 2.79 -1.04 5.79
C PHE A 223 1.56 -1.40 4.93
N GLN A 224 1.50 -2.62 4.40
CA GLN A 224 0.36 -3.11 3.62
C GLN A 224 -0.94 -3.09 4.45
N SER A 225 -0.92 -3.57 5.70
CA SER A 225 -2.12 -3.56 6.55
C SER A 225 -2.59 -2.15 6.93
N LEU A 226 -1.65 -1.24 7.23
CA LEU A 226 -1.98 0.14 7.59
C LEU A 226 -2.47 0.92 6.37
N LEU A 227 -1.90 0.65 5.19
CA LEU A 227 -2.37 1.23 3.94
C LEU A 227 -3.82 0.82 3.67
N VAL A 228 -4.15 -0.48 3.79
CA VAL A 228 -5.54 -0.95 3.63
C VAL A 228 -6.46 -0.25 4.62
N SER A 229 -6.10 -0.20 5.91
CA SER A 229 -6.92 0.50 6.92
C SER A 229 -7.11 1.98 6.62
N LYS A 230 -6.09 2.66 6.08
CA LYS A 230 -6.15 4.09 5.77
C LYS A 230 -6.96 4.37 4.49
N LEU A 231 -7.00 3.41 3.56
CA LEU A 231 -7.79 3.48 2.34
C LEU A 231 -9.27 3.10 2.57
N THR A 232 -9.56 2.22 3.53
CA THR A 232 -10.94 1.79 3.82
C THR A 232 -11.69 2.79 4.68
N ILE A 233 -11.03 3.44 5.65
CA ILE A 233 -11.67 4.37 6.58
C ILE A 233 -11.23 5.80 6.26
N ILE A 234 -12.13 6.56 5.62
CA ILE A 234 -11.94 8.00 5.45
C ILE A 234 -12.31 8.66 6.78
N LYS A 235 -11.30 9.15 7.50
CA LYS A 235 -11.54 9.95 8.69
C LYS A 235 -12.03 11.34 8.30
N SER A 236 -13.14 11.74 8.89
CA SER A 236 -13.62 13.11 8.85
C SER A 236 -13.18 13.83 10.12
N ILE A 237 -12.80 15.09 10.00
CA ILE A 237 -12.42 15.94 11.13
C ILE A 237 -13.45 17.06 11.23
N PRO A 238 -13.91 17.42 12.45
CA PRO A 238 -14.84 18.53 12.61
C PRO A 238 -14.21 19.86 12.20
N ILE A 239 -15.04 20.73 11.62
CA ILE A 239 -14.61 22.09 11.30
C ILE A 239 -14.54 22.93 12.57
N ILE A 240 -15.49 22.77 13.49
CA ILE A 240 -15.44 23.37 14.84
C ILE A 240 -15.84 22.31 15.86
N ASP A 241 -15.01 22.10 16.88
CA ASP A 241 -15.34 21.19 17.99
C ASP A 241 -15.41 21.87 19.36
N SER A 242 -14.78 23.02 19.57
CA SER A 242 -14.78 23.69 20.88
C SER A 242 -14.97 25.20 20.74
N MET A 243 -15.32 25.85 21.85
CA MET A 243 -15.40 27.31 21.91
C MET A 243 -14.06 27.97 21.54
N GLN A 244 -12.94 27.40 22.00
CA GLN A 244 -11.60 27.90 21.63
C GLN A 244 -11.35 27.76 20.13
N ASP A 245 -11.77 26.64 19.54
CA ASP A 245 -11.63 26.40 18.10
C ASP A 245 -12.46 27.40 17.28
N PHE A 246 -13.70 27.66 17.70
CA PHE A 246 -14.58 28.67 17.10
C PHE A 246 -13.97 30.07 17.14
N VAL A 247 -13.44 30.51 18.28
CA VAL A 247 -12.81 31.83 18.42
C VAL A 247 -11.53 31.92 17.60
N SER A 248 -10.74 30.84 17.53
CA SER A 248 -9.47 30.82 16.77
C SER A 248 -9.66 30.88 15.26
N LYS A 249 -10.76 30.33 14.73
CA LYS A 249 -11.05 30.25 13.30
C LYS A 249 -11.90 31.43 12.84
N SER A 250 -11.27 32.47 12.31
CA SER A 250 -11.97 33.67 11.81
C SER A 250 -12.83 33.43 10.56
N GLU A 251 -12.57 32.36 9.81
CA GLU A 251 -13.24 32.05 8.54
C GLU A 251 -14.70 31.56 8.72
N VAL A 252 -15.06 31.07 9.91
CA VAL A 252 -16.37 30.45 10.14
C VAL A 252 -17.27 31.39 10.92
N GLU A 253 -18.44 31.73 10.40
CA GLU A 253 -19.43 32.57 11.07
C GLU A 253 -20.30 31.78 12.06
N GLY A 254 -20.82 32.43 13.10
CA GLY A 254 -21.68 31.79 14.10
C GLY A 254 -23.13 32.23 13.95
N ALA A 255 -23.98 31.36 13.41
CA ALA A 255 -25.41 31.60 13.30
C ALA A 255 -26.11 31.23 14.62
N VAL A 256 -26.84 32.19 15.18
CA VAL A 256 -27.52 32.04 16.48
C VAL A 256 -28.94 32.59 16.37
N PRO A 257 -29.97 31.82 16.78
CA PRO A 257 -31.34 32.31 16.85
C PRO A 257 -31.48 33.42 17.91
N ILE A 258 -32.25 34.46 17.61
CA ILE A 258 -32.48 35.57 18.56
C ILE A 258 -33.25 35.08 19.79
N GLU A 259 -34.15 34.10 19.61
CA GLU A 259 -35.10 33.60 20.60
C GLU A 259 -34.45 32.86 21.77
N ILE A 260 -33.19 32.42 21.63
CA ILE A 260 -32.49 31.71 22.71
C ILE A 260 -31.73 32.64 23.67
N GLU A 261 -31.70 33.95 23.40
CA GLU A 261 -31.11 34.98 24.27
C GLU A 261 -29.69 34.65 24.75
N LEU A 262 -28.89 34.02 23.88
CA LEU A 262 -27.55 33.52 24.21
C LEU A 262 -26.58 34.63 24.68
N GLN A 263 -26.94 35.89 24.45
CA GLN A 263 -26.24 37.06 24.97
C GLN A 263 -26.05 36.99 26.49
N GLU A 264 -27.10 36.68 27.25
CA GLU A 264 -27.05 36.65 28.72
C GLU A 264 -26.07 35.57 29.21
N VAL A 265 -25.96 34.49 28.43
CA VAL A 265 -25.09 33.35 28.76
C VAL A 265 -23.63 33.63 28.43
N LEU A 266 -23.35 34.28 27.30
CA LEU A 266 -21.99 34.49 26.82
C LEU A 266 -21.39 35.81 27.34
N LYS A 267 -22.10 36.92 27.16
CA LYS A 267 -21.62 38.27 27.47
C LYS A 267 -21.62 38.58 28.97
N ASP A 268 -22.64 38.13 29.70
CA ASP A 268 -22.77 38.44 31.13
C ASP A 268 -22.00 37.43 32.00
N SER A 269 -21.33 36.45 31.38
CA SER A 269 -20.53 35.43 32.07
C SER A 269 -19.24 35.95 32.71
N GLY A 270 -18.71 37.08 32.21
CA GLY A 270 -17.39 37.61 32.59
C GLY A 270 -16.20 36.75 32.17
N ILE A 271 -16.39 35.78 31.27
CA ILE A 271 -15.32 34.94 30.73
C ILE A 271 -14.84 35.54 29.40
N PRO A 272 -13.56 35.97 29.29
CA PRO A 272 -13.05 36.63 28.07
C PRO A 272 -13.23 35.81 26.79
N LEU A 273 -13.17 34.48 26.90
CA LEU A 273 -13.41 33.58 25.77
C LEU A 273 -14.83 33.66 25.23
N TYR A 274 -15.82 33.81 26.12
CA TYR A 274 -17.23 33.90 25.73
C TYR A 274 -17.56 35.29 25.18
N ASP A 275 -16.93 36.35 25.69
CA ASP A 275 -17.05 37.69 25.13
C ASP A 275 -16.57 37.72 23.67
N MET A 276 -15.38 37.16 23.40
CA MET A 276 -14.85 37.03 22.03
C MET A 276 -15.75 36.18 21.13
N ALA A 277 -16.36 35.12 21.66
CA ALA A 277 -17.28 34.29 20.90
C ALA A 277 -18.59 35.04 20.58
N TRP A 278 -19.12 35.81 21.55
CA TRP A 278 -20.32 36.62 21.37
C TRP A 278 -20.12 37.71 20.32
N GLU A 279 -19.03 38.48 20.38
CA GLU A 279 -18.71 39.53 19.38
C GLU A 279 -18.68 38.99 17.94
N LYS A 280 -18.35 37.71 17.79
CA LYS A 280 -18.33 37.02 16.50
C LYS A 280 -19.73 36.57 16.07
N MET A 281 -20.56 36.09 16.98
CA MET A 281 -21.94 35.63 16.71
C MET A 281 -22.93 36.77 16.53
N GLU A 282 -22.72 37.89 17.23
CA GLU A 282 -23.61 39.06 17.23
C GLU A 282 -23.85 39.63 15.83
N LYS A 283 -22.88 39.44 14.92
CA LYS A 283 -22.96 39.89 13.52
C LYS A 283 -23.91 39.08 12.65
N THR A 284 -24.27 37.86 13.05
CA THR A 284 -25.02 36.88 12.26
C THR A 284 -26.25 36.38 13.03
N LEU A 285 -26.87 37.28 13.81
CA LEU A 285 -28.12 37.01 14.51
C LEU A 285 -29.29 37.01 13.51
N SER A 286 -30.07 35.94 13.54
CA SER A 286 -31.22 35.71 12.66
C SER A 286 -32.34 35.02 13.42
N ILE A 287 -33.55 35.01 12.83
CA ILE A 287 -34.72 34.30 13.37
C ILE A 287 -34.48 32.79 13.24
N SER A 288 -35.02 31.98 14.17
CA SER A 288 -34.87 30.52 14.18
C SER A 288 -35.17 29.86 12.82
N GLU A 289 -36.24 30.28 12.13
CA GLU A 289 -36.60 29.76 10.79
C GLU A 289 -35.50 29.98 9.73
N GLU A 290 -34.77 31.09 9.79
CA GLU A 290 -33.69 31.38 8.86
C GLU A 290 -32.43 30.60 9.23
N VAL A 291 -32.12 30.48 10.53
CA VAL A 291 -30.95 29.75 11.04
C VAL A 291 -31.05 28.25 10.73
N PHE A 292 -32.24 27.66 10.80
CA PHE A 292 -32.49 26.25 10.50
C PHE A 292 -33.06 26.01 9.10
N SER A 293 -32.87 26.97 8.18
CA SER A 293 -33.22 26.80 6.76
C SER A 293 -32.27 25.85 6.04
N ASP A 294 -32.73 25.22 4.95
CA ASP A 294 -31.90 24.35 4.09
C ASP A 294 -30.64 25.06 3.57
N LEU A 295 -30.74 26.38 3.29
CA LEU A 295 -29.61 27.19 2.85
C LEU A 295 -28.55 27.32 3.95
N SER A 296 -28.99 27.53 5.20
CA SER A 296 -28.08 27.59 6.35
C SER A 296 -27.40 26.25 6.58
N PHE A 297 -28.15 25.14 6.54
CA PHE A 297 -27.58 23.79 6.64
C PHE A 297 -26.54 23.52 5.56
N HIS A 298 -26.76 23.93 4.31
CA HIS A 298 -25.76 23.82 3.26
C HIS A 298 -24.48 24.62 3.56
N LYS A 299 -24.60 25.85 4.08
CA LYS A 299 -23.43 26.65 4.53
C LYS A 299 -22.68 25.98 5.68
N VAL A 300 -23.41 25.32 6.60
CA VAL A 300 -22.81 24.55 7.70
C VAL A 300 -22.05 23.35 7.16
N GLU A 301 -22.60 22.59 6.20
CA GLU A 301 -21.90 21.47 5.56
C GLU A 301 -20.61 21.90 4.86
N MET A 302 -20.65 23.05 4.18
CA MET A 302 -19.48 23.65 3.51
C MET A 302 -18.44 24.19 4.50
N GLY A 303 -18.82 24.40 5.76
CA GLY A 303 -17.94 24.92 6.80
C GLY A 303 -17.82 26.44 6.84
N GLU A 304 -18.73 27.16 6.20
CA GLU A 304 -18.77 28.62 6.20
C GLU A 304 -19.42 29.15 7.49
N THR A 305 -20.39 28.41 8.02
CA THR A 305 -21.13 28.77 9.23
C THR A 305 -21.15 27.62 10.24
N CYS A 306 -21.34 27.94 11.52
CA CYS A 306 -21.73 26.98 12.55
C CYS A 306 -22.95 27.49 13.31
N ILE A 307 -23.79 26.59 13.80
CA ILE A 307 -24.98 26.94 14.57
C ILE A 307 -24.73 26.64 16.05
N ALA A 308 -25.02 27.61 16.94
CA ALA A 308 -24.95 27.40 18.38
C ALA A 308 -26.36 27.26 18.96
N HIS A 309 -26.65 26.13 19.61
CA HIS A 309 -27.95 25.90 20.25
C HIS A 309 -27.87 24.76 21.29
N GLY A 310 -28.94 24.58 22.07
CA GLY A 310 -29.12 23.45 22.99
C GLY A 310 -29.01 22.08 22.28
N GLN A 311 -28.32 21.14 22.93
CA GLN A 311 -28.03 19.82 22.35
C GLN A 311 -29.27 18.96 22.02
N VAL A 312 -30.36 19.09 22.77
CA VAL A 312 -31.59 18.29 22.58
C VAL A 312 -32.28 18.77 21.31
N TYR A 313 -32.38 20.09 21.17
CA TYR A 313 -32.95 20.73 19.99
C TYR A 313 -32.17 20.41 18.71
N LEU A 314 -30.83 20.57 18.71
CA LEU A 314 -30.00 20.26 17.54
C LEU A 314 -30.14 18.80 17.10
N LYS A 315 -30.22 17.86 18.04
CA LYS A 315 -30.44 16.45 17.72
C LYS A 315 -31.82 16.22 17.09
N SER A 316 -32.86 16.94 17.53
CA SER A 316 -34.17 16.83 16.89
C SER A 316 -34.16 17.39 15.47
N VAL A 317 -33.63 18.59 15.26
CA VAL A 317 -33.57 19.20 13.94
C VAL A 317 -32.78 18.32 12.96
N LEU A 318 -31.67 17.73 13.42
CA LEU A 318 -30.92 16.76 12.61
C LEU A 318 -31.71 15.49 12.28
N ASN A 319 -32.54 15.01 13.20
CA ASN A 319 -33.39 13.85 12.96
C ASN A 319 -34.44 14.16 11.89
N ASP A 320 -35.05 15.34 11.91
CA ASP A 320 -36.04 15.75 10.92
C ASP A 320 -35.40 16.04 9.56
N TYR A 321 -34.23 16.68 9.55
CA TYR A 321 -33.41 16.85 8.35
C TYR A 321 -33.07 15.49 7.71
N PHE A 322 -32.70 14.49 8.52
CA PHE A 322 -32.43 13.14 8.02
C PHE A 322 -33.68 12.46 7.44
N LYS A 323 -34.86 12.62 8.07
CA LYS A 323 -36.12 12.09 7.53
C LYS A 323 -36.46 12.72 6.17
N MET A 324 -36.18 14.01 5.99
CA MET A 324 -36.49 14.74 4.75
C MET A 324 -35.51 14.42 3.60
N HIS A 325 -34.20 14.42 3.86
CA HIS A 325 -33.17 14.31 2.82
C HIS A 325 -32.54 12.92 2.71
N GLY A 326 -32.64 12.08 3.74
CA GLY A 326 -32.03 10.75 3.79
C GLY A 326 -30.50 10.74 3.95
N ARG A 327 -29.85 11.91 4.02
CA ARG A 327 -28.40 12.06 4.21
C ARG A 327 -28.08 13.33 5.00
N CYS A 328 -27.04 13.26 5.82
CA CYS A 328 -26.50 14.39 6.57
C CYS A 328 -25.03 14.12 6.94
N ASP A 329 -24.15 15.09 6.71
CA ASP A 329 -22.70 15.00 6.99
C ASP A 329 -22.28 16.08 8.01
N PHE A 330 -22.91 16.10 9.20
CA PHE A 330 -22.69 17.13 10.23
C PHE A 330 -21.88 16.64 11.43
N HIS A 331 -21.24 17.56 12.15
CA HIS A 331 -20.65 17.35 13.46
C HIS A 331 -21.43 18.10 14.53
N LEU A 332 -21.80 17.37 15.59
CA LEU A 332 -22.31 17.95 16.82
C LEU A 332 -21.19 17.88 17.88
N SER A 333 -20.74 19.03 18.36
CA SER A 333 -19.65 19.10 19.33
C SER A 333 -19.97 18.38 20.64
N ASN A 334 -18.95 17.68 21.17
CA ASN A 334 -19.00 17.05 22.49
C ASN A 334 -18.55 18.01 23.61
N ASN A 335 -18.02 19.18 23.26
CA ASN A 335 -17.59 20.20 24.21
C ASN A 335 -18.76 21.16 24.47
N TYR A 336 -19.57 20.79 25.44
CA TYR A 336 -20.69 21.60 25.89
C TYR A 336 -20.22 22.83 26.66
N PHE A 337 -20.97 23.91 26.54
CA PHE A 337 -20.81 25.09 27.37
C PHE A 337 -22.14 25.45 28.03
N PHE A 338 -22.06 26.00 29.23
CA PHE A 338 -23.20 26.40 30.05
C PHE A 338 -24.27 25.30 30.20
N PRO A 339 -24.02 24.26 31.01
CA PRO A 339 -25.04 23.26 31.31
C PRO A 339 -26.12 23.84 32.22
N PHE A 340 -27.39 23.63 31.88
CA PHE A 340 -28.55 24.09 32.64
C PHE A 340 -29.60 22.99 32.80
N PRO A 341 -30.33 22.96 33.94
CA PRO A 341 -31.41 22.01 34.15
C PRO A 341 -32.67 22.45 33.37
N LEU A 342 -33.32 21.49 32.70
CA LEU A 342 -34.67 21.69 32.16
C LEU A 342 -35.71 21.36 33.23
N LEU A 343 -36.47 22.37 33.64
CA LEU A 343 -37.41 22.32 34.76
C LEU A 343 -38.83 22.63 34.29
N ASN A 344 -39.83 22.10 34.96
CA ASN A 344 -41.21 22.57 34.80
C ASN A 344 -41.58 23.50 35.95
N ALA A 345 -42.59 24.34 35.73
CA ALA A 345 -43.11 25.24 36.76
C ALA A 345 -44.50 24.81 37.20
N LEU A 346 -44.70 24.75 38.51
CA LEU A 346 -45.98 24.63 39.18
C LEU A 346 -46.34 25.97 39.82
N ARG A 347 -47.64 26.25 39.98
CA ARG A 347 -48.09 27.43 40.74
C ARG A 347 -47.65 27.31 42.20
N LYS A 348 -47.05 28.37 42.74
CA LYS A 348 -46.47 28.38 44.10
C LYS A 348 -47.52 28.23 45.20
N ASN A 349 -48.73 28.72 44.97
CA ASN A 349 -49.87 28.64 45.88
C ASN A 349 -50.47 27.23 46.01
N LEU A 350 -50.02 26.25 45.22
CA LEU A 350 -50.48 24.86 45.38
C LEU A 350 -50.02 24.25 46.73
N PRO A 351 -50.80 23.33 47.33
CA PRO A 351 -50.43 22.69 48.58
C PRO A 351 -49.04 22.03 48.49
N ARG A 352 -48.17 22.33 49.46
CA ARG A 352 -46.79 21.77 49.49
C ARG A 352 -46.76 20.25 49.46
N LYS A 353 -47.79 19.58 50.02
CA LYS A 353 -47.96 18.12 50.00
C LYS A 353 -48.16 17.60 48.57
N PHE A 354 -48.92 18.32 47.74
CA PHE A 354 -49.12 18.01 46.33
C PHE A 354 -47.82 18.21 45.54
N GLN A 355 -47.17 19.37 45.67
CA GLN A 355 -45.90 19.69 45.00
C GLN A 355 -44.81 18.63 45.31
N LYS A 356 -44.66 18.25 46.59
CA LYS A 356 -43.72 17.19 47.00
C LYS A 356 -44.07 15.82 46.43
N LYS A 357 -45.36 15.45 46.41
CA LYS A 357 -45.82 14.17 45.82
C LYS A 357 -45.56 14.14 44.32
N PHE A 358 -45.82 15.25 43.63
CA PHE A 358 -45.55 15.41 42.20
C PHE A 358 -44.06 15.26 41.89
N ASN A 359 -43.20 15.98 42.62
CA ASN A 359 -41.76 15.87 42.46
C ASN A 359 -41.22 14.47 42.78
N SER A 360 -41.79 13.77 43.77
CA SER A 360 -41.44 12.39 44.07
C SER A 360 -41.77 11.45 42.91
N GLY A 361 -42.95 11.60 42.30
CA GLY A 361 -43.37 10.82 41.13
C GLY A 361 -42.47 11.08 39.91
N LEU A 362 -42.19 12.36 39.64
CA LEU A 362 -41.28 12.75 38.57
C LEU A 362 -39.87 12.17 38.78
N SER A 363 -39.33 12.29 40.00
CA SER A 363 -38.01 11.75 40.34
C SER A 363 -37.94 10.23 40.17
N GLN A 364 -39.03 9.52 40.48
CA GLN A 364 -39.10 8.06 40.33
C GLN A 364 -39.09 7.65 38.85
N LEU A 365 -39.75 8.40 37.97
CA LEU A 365 -39.71 8.16 36.53
C LEU A 365 -38.33 8.41 35.94
N ILE A 366 -37.68 9.51 36.35
CA ILE A 366 -36.31 9.84 35.93
C ILE A 366 -35.34 8.78 36.45
N ALA A 367 -35.45 8.34 37.71
CA ALA A 367 -34.62 7.28 38.28
C ALA A 367 -34.83 5.92 37.60
N SER A 368 -35.98 5.72 36.94
CA SER A 368 -36.29 4.52 36.16
C SER A 368 -35.82 4.61 34.70
N ASP A 369 -35.11 5.69 34.32
CA ASP A 369 -34.60 5.98 32.97
C ASP A 369 -35.68 5.97 31.85
N ILE A 370 -36.92 6.28 32.21
CA ILE A 370 -38.03 6.35 31.24
C ILE A 370 -37.82 7.55 30.30
N SER A 371 -37.33 8.67 30.83
CA SER A 371 -36.96 9.85 30.04
C SER A 371 -35.83 9.54 29.04
N GLY A 372 -34.79 8.82 29.47
CA GLY A 372 -33.69 8.41 28.59
C GLY A 372 -34.14 7.50 27.46
N LYS A 373 -35.04 6.54 27.74
CA LYS A 373 -35.63 5.67 26.71
C LYS A 373 -36.31 6.46 25.59
N TRP A 374 -37.03 7.52 25.94
CA TRP A 374 -37.79 8.30 24.97
C TRP A 374 -36.92 9.24 24.16
N LEU A 375 -35.98 9.93 24.82
CA LEU A 375 -34.96 10.73 24.13
C LEU A 375 -34.15 9.87 23.15
N LYS A 376 -33.85 8.63 23.52
CA LYS A 376 -33.13 7.71 22.64
C LYS A 376 -33.90 7.44 21.33
N THR A 377 -35.20 7.19 21.41
CA THR A 377 -36.06 6.96 20.22
C THR A 377 -36.13 8.20 19.33
N VAL A 378 -36.25 9.39 19.93
CA VAL A 378 -36.34 10.67 19.18
C VAL A 378 -35.02 10.97 18.45
N PHE A 379 -33.87 10.56 19.00
CA PHE A 379 -32.56 10.92 18.46
C PHE A 379 -31.86 9.84 17.63
N GLU A 380 -32.52 8.73 17.27
CA GLU A 380 -31.86 7.66 16.49
C GLU A 380 -31.37 8.14 15.12
N GLY A 381 -32.15 8.95 14.40
CA GLY A 381 -31.73 9.51 13.10
C GLY A 381 -30.59 10.51 13.22
N SER A 382 -30.57 11.32 14.28
CA SER A 382 -29.49 12.29 14.53
C SER A 382 -28.11 11.63 14.70
N ARG A 383 -28.06 10.39 15.19
CA ARG A 383 -26.81 9.62 15.33
C ARG A 383 -26.22 9.23 13.98
N LEU A 384 -27.06 9.05 12.96
CA LEU A 384 -26.61 8.76 11.60
C LEU A 384 -25.97 10.02 10.99
N CYS A 385 -26.56 11.19 11.21
CA CYS A 385 -26.00 12.47 10.77
C CYS A 385 -24.65 12.80 11.42
N THR A 386 -24.48 12.44 12.70
CA THR A 386 -23.29 12.78 13.50
C THR A 386 -22.21 11.71 13.49
N SER A 387 -22.41 10.59 12.78
CA SER A 387 -21.39 9.54 12.64
C SER A 387 -20.13 10.06 11.93
N TYR A 388 -18.97 9.69 12.46
CA TYR A 388 -17.65 10.06 11.93
C TYR A 388 -17.07 9.04 10.95
N SER A 389 -17.63 7.83 10.95
CA SER A 389 -17.24 6.73 10.08
C SER A 389 -18.36 6.49 9.08
N GLU A 390 -18.08 6.78 7.81
CA GLU A 390 -18.86 6.21 6.72
C GLU A 390 -18.52 4.71 6.69
N ASN A 391 -19.37 3.87 7.29
CA ASN A 391 -19.22 2.41 7.23
C ASN A 391 -19.58 1.85 5.84
N THR A 392 -19.93 2.71 4.88
CA THR A 392 -20.23 2.34 3.51
C THR A 392 -18.94 2.15 2.74
N LEU A 393 -18.67 0.91 2.32
CA LEU A 393 -17.51 0.58 1.48
C LEU A 393 -17.64 1.31 0.14
N LYS A 394 -16.80 2.32 -0.09
CA LYS A 394 -16.70 3.04 -1.37
C LYS A 394 -15.58 2.44 -2.23
N PRO A 395 -15.77 2.31 -3.55
CA PRO A 395 -14.69 1.87 -4.43
C PRO A 395 -13.55 2.89 -4.43
N LEU A 396 -12.31 2.39 -4.56
CA LEU A 396 -11.13 3.25 -4.60
C LEU A 396 -11.12 4.09 -5.89
N GLN A 397 -11.07 5.41 -5.74
CA GLN A 397 -11.12 6.35 -6.86
C GLN A 397 -9.72 6.60 -7.47
N LEU A 398 -9.68 6.97 -8.75
CA LEU A 398 -8.43 7.30 -9.45
C LEU A 398 -7.65 8.46 -8.78
N LYS A 399 -8.38 9.42 -8.17
CA LYS A 399 -7.79 10.52 -7.40
C LYS A 399 -6.84 10.02 -6.29
N ASN A 400 -7.11 8.83 -5.73
CA ASN A 400 -6.32 8.26 -4.65
C ASN A 400 -5.02 7.61 -5.14
N ILE A 401 -4.86 7.33 -6.43
CA ILE A 401 -3.64 6.72 -7.01
C ILE A 401 -2.85 7.74 -7.83
N PHE A 402 -3.45 8.89 -8.17
CA PHE A 402 -2.88 9.90 -9.05
C PHE A 402 -1.45 10.33 -8.66
N GLY A 403 -1.15 10.50 -7.38
CA GLY A 403 0.21 10.84 -6.93
C GLY A 403 1.27 9.77 -7.25
N VAL A 404 0.91 8.49 -7.19
CA VAL A 404 1.80 7.38 -7.58
C VAL A 404 2.03 7.38 -9.09
N CYS A 405 0.98 7.63 -9.88
CA CYS A 405 1.10 7.74 -11.34
C CYS A 405 2.03 8.90 -11.73
N VAL A 406 1.88 10.07 -11.12
CA VAL A 406 2.75 11.23 -11.37
C VAL A 406 4.20 10.90 -11.02
N PHE A 407 4.44 10.27 -9.87
CA PHE A 407 5.78 9.84 -9.47
C PHE A 407 6.38 8.87 -10.50
N TRP A 408 5.64 7.84 -10.89
CA TRP A 408 6.09 6.84 -11.86
C TRP A 408 6.41 7.47 -13.23
N SER A 409 5.53 8.32 -13.74
CA SER A 409 5.76 9.04 -15.01
C SER A 409 6.98 9.97 -14.95
N SER A 410 7.19 10.65 -13.81
CA SER A 410 8.37 11.51 -13.63
C SER A 410 9.68 10.72 -13.63
N VAL A 411 9.68 9.53 -13.01
CA VAL A 411 10.84 8.64 -12.96
C VAL A 411 11.12 8.04 -14.34
N LEU A 412 10.07 7.64 -15.07
CA LEU A 412 10.22 7.17 -16.45
C LEU A 412 10.79 8.27 -17.35
N GLY A 413 10.26 9.49 -17.30
CA GLY A 413 10.80 10.61 -18.09
C GLY A 413 12.28 10.89 -17.80
N PHE A 414 12.72 10.71 -16.56
CA PHE A 414 14.14 10.84 -16.19
C PHE A 414 15.00 9.67 -16.72
N CYS A 415 14.45 8.46 -16.76
CA CYS A 415 15.10 7.27 -17.33
C CYS A 415 15.14 7.30 -18.88
N GLU A 416 14.12 7.88 -19.53
CA GLU A 416 13.98 7.95 -21.00
C GLU A 416 15.01 8.85 -21.68
N ALA A 417 15.66 9.77 -20.97
CA ALA A 417 16.80 10.53 -21.48
C ALA A 417 18.00 9.64 -21.88
N ARG A 418 17.92 8.31 -21.68
CA ARG A 418 18.91 7.31 -22.11
C ARG A 418 18.31 6.06 -22.80
N ILE A 419 17.10 6.10 -23.37
CA ILE A 419 16.64 4.99 -24.22
C ILE A 419 17.14 5.24 -25.64
N ILE A 420 18.34 4.72 -25.93
CA ILE A 420 18.75 4.44 -27.31
C ILE A 420 17.90 3.23 -27.74
N MET A 421 16.88 3.44 -28.57
CA MET A 421 16.24 2.30 -29.24
C MET A 421 17.32 1.58 -30.06
N PRO A 422 17.61 0.30 -29.79
CA PRO A 422 18.73 -0.39 -30.43
C PRO A 422 18.51 -0.66 -31.92
N PHE A 423 17.28 -0.49 -32.41
CA PHE A 423 16.89 -0.77 -33.79
C PHE A 423 16.13 0.43 -34.38
N THR A 424 16.58 0.87 -35.56
CA THR A 424 15.90 1.87 -36.39
C THR A 424 15.08 1.18 -37.49
N GLU A 425 14.19 1.93 -38.13
CA GLU A 425 13.31 1.43 -39.21
C GLU A 425 14.11 0.86 -40.41
N ASP A 426 15.34 1.33 -40.63
CA ASP A 426 16.26 0.86 -41.68
C ASP A 426 16.87 -0.53 -41.43
N PHE A 427 16.59 -1.14 -40.28
CA PHE A 427 17.24 -2.38 -39.86
C PHE A 427 16.57 -3.62 -40.46
N TYR A 428 17.17 -4.20 -41.51
CA TYR A 428 16.67 -5.39 -42.21
C TYR A 428 16.58 -6.64 -41.30
N LEU A 429 15.36 -7.10 -41.01
CA LEU A 429 15.09 -8.36 -40.32
C LEU A 429 14.74 -9.46 -41.33
N PRO A 430 15.34 -10.67 -41.23
CA PRO A 430 14.97 -11.82 -42.06
C PRO A 430 13.49 -12.17 -41.93
N SER A 431 12.88 -12.68 -43.00
CA SER A 431 11.48 -13.11 -42.97
C SER A 431 11.30 -14.41 -42.18
N ALA A 432 10.09 -14.67 -41.69
CA ALA A 432 9.81 -15.89 -40.90
C ALA A 432 10.04 -17.19 -41.70
N GLU A 433 9.91 -17.14 -43.02
CA GLU A 433 10.18 -18.28 -43.91
C GLU A 433 11.68 -18.59 -44.02
N GLU A 434 12.53 -17.56 -44.01
CA GLU A 434 13.99 -17.72 -44.05
C GLU A 434 14.54 -18.36 -42.76
N LEU A 435 13.88 -18.13 -41.63
CA LEU A 435 14.23 -18.68 -40.32
C LEU A 435 13.71 -20.10 -40.09
N LYS A 436 12.75 -20.57 -40.89
CA LYS A 436 12.14 -21.88 -40.70
C LYS A 436 13.08 -22.99 -41.16
N VAL A 437 13.67 -23.71 -40.19
CA VAL A 437 14.59 -24.84 -40.39
C VAL A 437 14.04 -26.02 -39.59
N GLN A 438 14.28 -27.25 -40.05
CA GLN A 438 13.97 -28.43 -39.24
C GLN A 438 14.84 -28.41 -37.98
N GLU A 439 14.22 -28.23 -36.82
CA GLU A 439 14.92 -28.24 -35.54
C GLU A 439 15.31 -29.66 -35.12
N LEU A 440 16.45 -29.77 -34.44
CA LEU A 440 16.92 -31.01 -33.88
C LEU A 440 16.23 -31.25 -32.52
N ASN A 441 15.14 -32.02 -32.55
CA ASN A 441 14.30 -32.32 -31.39
C ASN A 441 14.96 -33.34 -30.44
N VAL A 442 16.00 -32.92 -29.72
CA VAL A 442 16.69 -33.74 -28.72
C VAL A 442 16.91 -32.97 -27.42
N SER A 443 17.05 -33.69 -26.31
CA SER A 443 17.27 -33.10 -24.99
C SER A 443 18.72 -32.58 -24.83
N THR A 444 18.93 -31.64 -23.91
CA THR A 444 20.28 -31.12 -23.58
C THR A 444 21.29 -32.21 -23.18
N PRO A 445 20.92 -33.23 -22.37
CA PRO A 445 21.81 -34.37 -22.09
C PRO A 445 22.24 -35.12 -23.34
N THR A 446 21.33 -35.27 -24.32
CA THR A 446 21.60 -35.92 -25.61
C THR A 446 22.62 -35.11 -26.44
N LEU A 447 22.44 -33.80 -26.55
CA LEU A 447 23.43 -32.96 -27.26
C LEU A 447 24.80 -33.02 -26.59
N LYS A 448 24.84 -32.98 -25.26
CA LYS A 448 26.08 -33.04 -24.49
C LYS A 448 26.77 -34.41 -24.59
N ALA A 449 25.99 -35.48 -24.64
CA ALA A 449 26.48 -36.84 -24.86
C ALA A 449 27.13 -36.98 -26.26
N GLY A 450 26.50 -36.42 -27.29
CA GLY A 450 26.97 -36.48 -28.67
C GLY A 450 28.08 -35.47 -29.03
N ALA A 451 28.31 -34.44 -28.23
CA ALA A 451 29.06 -33.24 -28.61
C ALA A 451 30.45 -33.50 -29.21
N ILE A 452 31.21 -34.46 -28.68
CA ILE A 452 32.58 -34.76 -29.15
C ILE A 452 32.56 -35.39 -30.55
N HIS A 453 31.69 -36.38 -30.74
CA HIS A 453 31.56 -37.12 -32.00
C HIS A 453 30.84 -36.28 -33.06
N PHE A 454 29.80 -35.55 -32.66
CA PHE A 454 29.09 -34.58 -33.50
C PHE A 454 30.05 -33.49 -34.02
N GLY A 455 30.86 -32.90 -33.13
CA GLY A 455 31.83 -31.87 -33.52
C GLY A 455 32.94 -32.39 -34.44
N LYS A 456 33.28 -33.68 -34.38
CA LYS A 456 34.24 -34.30 -35.30
C LYS A 456 33.60 -34.66 -36.64
N TYR A 457 32.36 -35.15 -36.63
CA TYR A 457 31.64 -35.54 -37.83
C TYR A 457 31.24 -34.32 -38.68
N CYS A 458 30.73 -33.26 -38.05
CA CYS A 458 30.32 -32.01 -38.72
C CYS A 458 31.41 -30.93 -38.68
N ASP A 459 32.68 -31.31 -38.64
CA ASP A 459 33.80 -30.39 -38.37
C ASP A 459 33.95 -29.31 -39.46
N GLU A 460 33.67 -29.64 -40.72
CA GLU A 460 33.76 -28.70 -41.84
C GLU A 460 32.65 -27.64 -41.80
N GLN A 461 31.40 -28.07 -41.60
CA GLN A 461 30.23 -27.19 -41.51
C GLN A 461 30.34 -26.29 -40.26
N CYS A 462 30.78 -26.84 -39.13
CA CYS A 462 30.99 -26.07 -37.90
C CYS A 462 32.07 -25.00 -38.08
N LYS A 463 33.18 -25.31 -38.77
CA LYS A 463 34.24 -24.33 -39.05
C LYS A 463 33.73 -23.19 -39.92
N GLU A 464 32.96 -23.50 -40.96
CA GLU A 464 32.40 -22.47 -41.84
C GLU A 464 31.46 -21.53 -41.08
N PHE A 465 30.57 -22.07 -40.24
CA PHE A 465 29.67 -21.28 -39.40
C PHE A 465 30.43 -20.42 -38.37
N MET A 466 31.44 -20.98 -37.71
CA MET A 466 32.25 -20.26 -36.73
C MET A 466 33.12 -19.18 -37.37
N LEU A 467 33.63 -19.42 -38.59
CA LEU A 467 34.33 -18.41 -39.39
C LEU A 467 33.38 -17.28 -39.77
N CYS A 468 32.19 -17.62 -40.29
CA CYS A 468 31.16 -16.64 -40.64
C CYS A 468 30.83 -15.71 -39.47
N ARG A 469 30.54 -16.30 -38.30
CA ARG A 469 30.21 -15.58 -37.08
C ARG A 469 31.34 -14.64 -36.63
N LYS A 470 32.60 -15.07 -36.78
CA LYS A 470 33.77 -14.30 -36.36
C LYS A 470 34.04 -13.11 -37.29
N GLU A 471 33.81 -13.28 -38.59
CA GLU A 471 34.07 -12.23 -39.59
C GLU A 471 32.94 -11.20 -39.67
N GLU A 472 31.68 -11.63 -39.66
CA GLU A 472 30.53 -10.75 -39.90
C GLU A 472 29.98 -10.11 -38.61
N ASN A 473 30.13 -10.77 -37.46
CA ASN A 473 29.50 -10.39 -36.18
C ASN A 473 27.96 -10.19 -36.21
N ASP A 474 27.31 -10.39 -37.36
CA ASP A 474 25.85 -10.35 -37.56
C ASP A 474 25.32 -11.78 -37.81
N PRO A 475 24.43 -12.32 -36.94
CA PRO A 475 23.87 -13.66 -37.11
C PRO A 475 23.05 -13.84 -38.39
N ARG A 476 22.52 -12.76 -38.99
CA ARG A 476 21.65 -12.83 -40.17
C ARG A 476 22.39 -13.31 -41.41
N ARG A 477 23.65 -12.91 -41.54
CA ARG A 477 24.51 -13.26 -42.68
C ARG A 477 24.97 -14.71 -42.64
N CYS A 478 24.90 -15.36 -41.47
CA CYS A 478 25.36 -16.73 -41.24
C CYS A 478 24.22 -17.77 -41.16
N LEU A 479 23.01 -17.42 -41.62
CA LEU A 479 21.84 -18.30 -41.54
C LEU A 479 21.99 -19.55 -42.41
N LYS A 480 22.65 -19.43 -43.56
CA LYS A 480 22.87 -20.57 -44.47
C LYS A 480 23.81 -21.60 -43.85
N GLU A 481 24.93 -21.15 -43.32
CA GLU A 481 25.93 -21.97 -42.65
C GLU A 481 25.33 -22.61 -41.38
N GLY A 482 24.46 -21.90 -40.66
CA GLY A 482 23.71 -22.46 -39.54
C GLY A 482 22.73 -23.57 -39.93
N LYS A 483 22.07 -23.45 -41.10
CA LYS A 483 21.23 -24.51 -41.68
C LYS A 483 22.05 -25.75 -42.01
N ASP A 484 23.23 -25.57 -42.59
CA ASP A 484 24.12 -26.68 -42.96
C ASP A 484 24.63 -27.45 -41.73
N VAL A 485 24.97 -26.74 -40.65
CA VAL A 485 25.31 -27.38 -39.36
C VAL A 485 24.14 -28.17 -38.79
N THR A 486 22.93 -27.61 -38.86
CA THR A 486 21.72 -28.26 -38.35
C THR A 486 21.38 -29.51 -39.16
N ALA A 487 21.48 -29.44 -40.50
CA ALA A 487 21.28 -30.57 -41.40
C ALA A 487 22.30 -31.70 -41.12
N CYS A 488 23.59 -31.37 -40.95
CA CYS A 488 24.62 -32.34 -40.59
C CYS A 488 24.36 -32.97 -39.21
N GLY A 489 23.88 -32.19 -38.24
CA GLY A 489 23.47 -32.71 -36.94
C GLY A 489 22.33 -33.71 -37.01
N ILE A 490 21.30 -33.41 -37.80
CA ILE A 490 20.17 -34.33 -38.02
C ILE A 490 20.67 -35.65 -38.62
N GLU A 491 21.53 -35.59 -39.66
CA GLU A 491 22.11 -36.78 -40.27
C GLU A 491 22.92 -37.62 -39.26
N PHE A 492 23.77 -36.95 -38.46
CA PHE A 492 24.58 -37.59 -37.43
C PHE A 492 23.70 -38.31 -36.40
N PHE A 493 22.72 -37.63 -35.81
CA PHE A 493 21.85 -38.22 -34.78
C PHE A 493 20.96 -39.34 -35.35
N GLN A 494 20.57 -39.28 -36.63
CA GLN A 494 19.89 -40.38 -37.30
C GLN A 494 20.79 -41.62 -37.41
N LYS A 495 22.06 -41.46 -37.81
CA LYS A 495 23.05 -42.56 -37.86
C LYS A 495 23.31 -43.17 -36.48
N VAL A 496 23.49 -42.34 -35.45
CA VAL A 496 23.67 -42.80 -34.07
C VAL A 496 22.44 -43.57 -33.59
N LYS A 497 21.23 -43.09 -33.90
CA LYS A 497 19.98 -43.77 -33.54
C LYS A 497 19.82 -45.13 -34.25
N GLN A 498 20.32 -45.28 -35.46
CA GLN A 498 20.25 -46.55 -36.21
C GLN A 498 21.26 -47.58 -35.69
N HIS A 499 22.48 -47.17 -35.32
CA HIS A 499 23.57 -48.10 -35.03
C HIS A 499 23.96 -48.23 -33.55
N CYS A 500 23.89 -47.15 -32.75
CA CYS A 500 24.44 -47.08 -31.38
C CYS A 500 23.45 -46.52 -30.35
N ARG A 501 22.14 -46.69 -30.56
CA ARG A 501 21.10 -46.09 -29.72
C ARG A 501 21.20 -46.47 -28.23
N ALA A 502 21.39 -47.75 -27.93
CA ALA A 502 21.34 -48.26 -26.55
C ALA A 502 22.55 -47.78 -25.72
N GLU A 503 23.72 -47.74 -26.34
CA GLU A 503 24.95 -47.24 -25.73
C GLU A 503 24.89 -45.72 -25.53
N PHE A 504 24.26 -45.02 -26.47
CA PHE A 504 24.09 -43.57 -26.44
C PHE A 504 23.09 -43.13 -25.37
N GLU A 505 21.90 -43.75 -25.29
CA GLU A 505 20.89 -43.44 -24.26
C GLU A 505 21.47 -43.66 -22.85
N ARG A 506 22.18 -44.77 -22.61
CA ARG A 506 22.85 -45.03 -21.32
C ARG A 506 23.85 -43.95 -20.92
N TYR A 507 24.54 -43.34 -21.89
CA TYR A 507 25.48 -42.26 -21.61
C TYR A 507 24.74 -40.93 -21.35
N ALA A 508 23.69 -40.63 -22.11
CA ALA A 508 22.85 -39.44 -21.91
C ALA A 508 22.14 -39.49 -20.54
N ASP A 509 21.55 -40.62 -20.17
CA ASP A 509 20.90 -40.82 -18.87
C ASP A 509 21.90 -40.66 -17.72
N CYS A 510 23.13 -41.16 -17.90
CA CYS A 510 24.18 -40.98 -16.91
C CYS A 510 24.49 -39.50 -16.68
N LEU A 511 24.56 -38.68 -17.74
CA LEU A 511 24.82 -37.25 -17.63
C LEU A 511 23.68 -36.50 -16.97
N GLU A 512 22.43 -36.93 -17.21
CA GLU A 512 21.23 -36.33 -16.63
C GLU A 512 21.13 -36.59 -15.12
N TRP A 513 21.31 -37.85 -14.69
CA TRP A 513 21.01 -38.23 -13.31
C TRP A 513 22.16 -38.10 -12.30
N ASN A 514 23.42 -38.04 -12.76
CA ASN A 514 24.57 -38.04 -11.83
C ASN A 514 25.06 -36.65 -11.42
N SER A 515 24.72 -35.58 -12.13
CA SER A 515 25.19 -34.23 -11.76
C SER A 515 24.28 -33.11 -12.29
N PRO A 516 23.97 -32.06 -11.49
CA PRO A 516 23.16 -30.92 -11.94
C PRO A 516 23.75 -30.17 -13.13
N SER A 517 25.09 -30.17 -13.26
CA SER A 517 25.83 -29.52 -14.35
C SER A 517 26.24 -30.48 -15.47
N MET A 518 25.74 -31.73 -15.48
CA MET A 518 26.00 -32.76 -16.50
C MET A 518 27.50 -32.97 -16.79
N GLN A 519 28.30 -33.19 -15.75
CA GLN A 519 29.76 -33.32 -15.85
C GLN A 519 30.17 -34.71 -16.33
N VAL A 520 31.00 -34.75 -17.37
CA VAL A 520 31.44 -35.99 -18.03
C VAL A 520 32.31 -36.89 -17.13
N GLN A 521 32.93 -36.33 -16.08
CA GLN A 521 33.84 -37.07 -15.19
C GLN A 521 33.17 -38.26 -14.48
N TYR A 522 31.90 -38.14 -14.13
CA TYR A 522 31.14 -39.21 -13.45
C TYR A 522 30.68 -40.32 -14.41
N CYS A 523 30.70 -40.05 -15.73
CA CYS A 523 30.15 -40.92 -16.77
C CYS A 523 31.22 -41.48 -17.73
N ARG A 524 32.49 -41.53 -17.32
CA ARG A 524 33.60 -42.02 -18.18
C ARG A 524 33.44 -43.48 -18.61
N LYS A 525 32.81 -44.32 -17.78
CA LYS A 525 32.58 -45.74 -18.09
C LYS A 525 31.57 -45.92 -19.22
N THR A 526 30.43 -45.22 -19.13
CA THR A 526 29.41 -45.22 -20.18
C THR A 526 29.89 -44.50 -21.44
N GLN A 527 30.72 -43.46 -21.29
CA GLN A 527 31.39 -42.81 -22.42
C GLN A 527 32.28 -43.78 -23.21
N ALA A 528 33.10 -44.61 -22.55
CA ALA A 528 33.99 -45.56 -23.23
C ALA A 528 33.21 -46.62 -24.03
N VAL A 529 32.03 -47.04 -23.53
CA VAL A 529 31.14 -47.97 -24.23
C VAL A 529 30.57 -47.33 -25.51
N LEU A 530 30.17 -46.06 -25.43
CA LEU A 530 29.72 -45.30 -26.60
C LEU A 530 30.86 -45.11 -27.61
N ASP A 531 32.04 -44.68 -27.16
CA ASP A 531 33.22 -44.45 -28.01
C ASP A 531 33.58 -45.71 -28.82
N LYS A 532 33.50 -46.89 -28.19
CA LYS A 532 33.70 -48.19 -28.85
C LYS A 532 32.66 -48.46 -29.94
N CYS A 533 31.38 -48.22 -29.66
CA CYS A 533 30.30 -48.42 -30.65
C CYS A 533 30.46 -47.50 -31.87
N MET A 534 30.81 -46.24 -31.64
CA MET A 534 31.02 -45.24 -32.70
C MET A 534 32.18 -45.62 -33.63
N LEU A 535 33.26 -46.18 -33.07
CA LEU A 535 34.39 -46.68 -33.84
C LEU A 535 34.02 -47.94 -34.65
N GLU A 536 33.40 -48.93 -34.02
CA GLU A 536 33.12 -50.23 -34.66
C GLU A 536 32.03 -50.15 -35.74
N LYS A 537 30.96 -49.36 -35.52
CA LYS A 537 29.78 -49.36 -36.41
C LYS A 537 29.73 -48.17 -37.36
N LEU A 538 30.28 -47.02 -36.97
CA LEU A 538 30.22 -45.78 -37.76
C LEU A 538 31.58 -45.32 -38.27
N ASN A 539 32.67 -46.01 -37.88
CA ASN A 539 34.04 -45.64 -38.21
C ASN A 539 34.38 -44.18 -37.82
N ILE A 540 33.80 -43.70 -36.72
CA ILE A 540 34.05 -42.37 -36.16
C ILE A 540 34.95 -42.54 -34.94
N GLU A 541 36.22 -42.20 -35.09
CA GLU A 541 37.16 -42.20 -33.98
C GLU A 541 36.97 -40.98 -33.08
N ARG A 542 37.10 -41.20 -31.78
CA ARG A 542 37.11 -40.11 -30.81
C ARG A 542 38.38 -39.27 -31.00
N PRO A 543 38.26 -37.94 -31.21
CA PRO A 543 39.43 -37.08 -31.29
C PRO A 543 40.22 -37.07 -29.98
N TYR A 544 41.55 -36.95 -30.09
CA TYR A 544 42.43 -36.84 -28.94
C TYR A 544 42.18 -35.56 -28.13
N MET A 545 42.64 -35.57 -26.89
CA MET A 545 42.52 -34.41 -26.00
C MET A 545 43.32 -33.23 -26.57
N GLY A 546 42.63 -32.15 -26.93
CA GLY A 546 43.23 -30.95 -27.52
C GLY A 546 42.88 -30.74 -28.98
N TYR A 547 42.25 -31.71 -29.66
CA TYR A 547 41.85 -31.59 -31.07
C TYR A 547 41.15 -30.24 -31.35
N PHE A 548 40.08 -29.91 -30.61
CA PHE A 548 39.29 -28.69 -30.82
C PHE A 548 39.97 -27.40 -30.35
N THR A 549 41.08 -27.48 -29.63
CA THR A 549 41.82 -26.30 -29.14
C THR A 549 43.02 -25.94 -30.01
N GLU A 550 43.36 -26.77 -31.00
CA GLU A 550 44.43 -26.48 -31.93
C GLU A 550 44.05 -25.42 -32.97
N ILE A 551 45.05 -24.68 -33.43
CA ILE A 551 44.88 -23.71 -34.52
C ILE A 551 44.64 -24.49 -35.80
N ARG A 552 43.48 -24.28 -36.43
CA ARG A 552 43.10 -24.93 -37.68
C ARG A 552 42.92 -23.89 -38.78
N THR A 553 43.61 -24.10 -39.89
CA THR A 553 43.40 -23.32 -41.11
C THR A 553 42.24 -23.93 -41.91
N HIS A 554 41.11 -23.23 -41.97
CA HIS A 554 39.95 -23.62 -42.77
C HIS A 554 39.96 -22.90 -44.12
N LYS A 555 39.82 -23.63 -45.22
CA LYS A 555 39.72 -23.04 -46.56
C LYS A 555 38.25 -22.83 -46.89
N THR A 556 37.82 -21.58 -46.94
CA THR A 556 36.44 -21.21 -47.30
C THR A 556 36.35 -20.79 -48.77
N ASN A 557 35.22 -21.09 -49.40
CA ASN A 557 34.85 -20.58 -50.73
C ASN A 557 34.11 -19.23 -50.66
N ARG A 558 33.81 -18.74 -49.44
CA ARG A 558 33.09 -17.50 -49.19
C ARG A 558 34.00 -16.28 -49.39
N PRO A 559 33.52 -15.19 -50.02
CA PRO A 559 34.29 -13.95 -50.10
C PRO A 559 34.50 -13.36 -48.71
N HIS A 560 35.69 -12.82 -48.45
CA HIS A 560 36.00 -12.18 -47.17
C HIS A 560 35.19 -10.87 -47.02
N PRO A 561 34.51 -10.60 -45.88
CA PRO A 561 33.57 -9.47 -45.73
C PRO A 561 34.20 -8.07 -45.72
N GLY A 562 35.53 -7.98 -45.81
CA GLY A 562 36.26 -6.72 -45.81
C GLY A 562 37.59 -6.83 -46.55
N PRO A 563 38.37 -5.73 -46.67
CA PRO A 563 39.74 -5.82 -47.15
C PRO A 563 40.54 -6.73 -46.20
N PRO A 564 41.41 -7.62 -46.70
CA PRO A 564 42.24 -8.45 -45.85
C PRO A 564 42.99 -7.55 -44.87
N LEU A 565 42.88 -7.86 -43.57
CA LEU A 565 43.64 -7.13 -42.57
C LEU A 565 45.11 -7.15 -42.98
N PRO A 566 45.80 -5.99 -43.06
CA PRO A 566 47.20 -5.98 -43.41
C PRO A 566 47.94 -6.85 -42.41
N ARG A 567 48.63 -7.89 -42.91
CA ARG A 567 49.51 -8.70 -42.07
C ARG A 567 50.55 -7.72 -41.54
N LYS A 568 50.52 -7.44 -40.23
CA LYS A 568 51.61 -6.71 -39.58
C LYS A 568 52.86 -7.57 -39.73
N GLU A 569 53.71 -7.22 -40.69
CA GLU A 569 55.10 -7.65 -40.68
C GLU A 569 55.76 -6.95 -39.50
N TYR A 570 56.06 -7.73 -38.48
CA TYR A 570 56.90 -7.26 -37.39
C TYR A 570 58.34 -7.34 -37.91
N THR A 571 58.97 -6.20 -38.17
CA THR A 571 60.42 -6.15 -38.30
C THR A 571 61.01 -6.46 -36.92
N ASP A 572 61.88 -7.45 -36.82
CA ASP A 572 62.62 -7.68 -35.59
C ASP A 572 63.69 -6.59 -35.50
N ASP A 573 63.36 -5.47 -34.87
CA ASP A 573 64.25 -4.31 -34.72
C ASP A 573 65.38 -4.56 -33.70
N ARG A 574 65.48 -5.79 -33.18
CA ARG A 574 66.59 -6.21 -32.31
C ARG A 574 67.80 -6.55 -33.18
N PRO A 575 69.02 -6.12 -32.78
CA PRO A 575 70.23 -6.59 -33.44
C PRO A 575 70.26 -8.12 -33.37
N SER A 576 70.42 -8.76 -34.53
CA SER A 576 70.59 -10.21 -34.59
C SER A 576 71.74 -10.60 -33.67
N LEU A 577 71.52 -11.64 -32.86
CA LEU A 577 72.57 -12.18 -32.00
C LEU A 577 73.79 -12.53 -32.87
N PRO A 578 75.03 -12.30 -32.39
CA PRO A 578 76.22 -12.74 -33.10
C PRO A 578 76.10 -14.24 -33.45
N PRO A 579 76.60 -14.68 -34.60
CA PRO A 579 76.43 -16.07 -35.06
C PRO A 579 77.01 -17.12 -34.08
N ASP A 580 77.94 -16.72 -33.19
CA ASP A 580 78.53 -17.56 -32.14
C ASP A 580 77.80 -17.50 -30.79
N TYR A 581 76.59 -16.93 -30.73
CA TYR A 581 75.83 -16.89 -29.47
C TYR A 581 75.31 -18.29 -29.11
N PRO A 582 75.60 -18.81 -27.90
CA PRO A 582 75.20 -20.15 -27.51
C PRO A 582 73.67 -20.25 -27.43
N VAL A 583 73.09 -21.08 -28.29
CA VAL A 583 71.67 -21.43 -28.25
C VAL A 583 71.50 -22.59 -27.27
N GLU A 584 70.87 -22.34 -26.12
CA GLU A 584 70.49 -23.42 -25.21
C GLU A 584 69.33 -24.23 -25.82
N ASP A 585 69.47 -25.56 -25.83
CA ASP A 585 68.37 -26.43 -26.21
C ASP A 585 67.15 -26.18 -25.32
N ALA A 586 65.97 -26.08 -25.94
CA ALA A 586 64.73 -25.87 -25.21
C ALA A 586 64.55 -26.96 -24.15
N LYS A 587 64.52 -26.56 -22.86
CA LYS A 587 64.33 -27.44 -21.69
C LYS A 587 63.11 -28.37 -21.78
N PHE A 588 62.16 -28.05 -22.65
CA PHE A 588 60.95 -28.82 -22.91
C PHE A 588 60.74 -29.12 -24.41
N GLY A 589 61.82 -29.34 -25.17
CA GLY A 589 61.75 -29.65 -26.61
C GLY A 589 61.33 -28.45 -27.47
N ALA A 590 62.00 -28.24 -28.60
CA ALA A 590 61.63 -27.18 -29.53
C ALA A 590 60.27 -27.51 -30.20
N ALA A 591 59.46 -26.49 -30.46
CA ALA A 591 58.23 -26.65 -31.22
C ALA A 591 58.56 -27.12 -32.65
N CYS A 592 58.01 -28.28 -33.04
CA CYS A 592 58.13 -28.85 -34.40
C CYS A 592 57.64 -27.77 -35.41
N GLU A 593 58.52 -27.28 -36.28
CA GLU A 593 58.28 -26.20 -37.26
C GLU A 593 57.24 -26.64 -38.33
N ILE A 594 56.43 -25.70 -38.82
CA ILE A 594 55.11 -25.93 -39.43
C ILE A 594 55.15 -26.55 -40.86
N GLU A 595 56.31 -26.77 -41.46
CA GLU A 595 56.43 -27.37 -42.80
C GLU A 595 56.78 -28.86 -42.80
N ARG A 596 55.95 -29.72 -42.19
CA ARG A 596 56.08 -31.18 -42.35
C ARG A 596 54.75 -31.85 -42.61
N THR A 597 54.76 -32.83 -43.52
CA THR A 597 53.60 -33.62 -43.94
C THR A 597 53.02 -34.47 -42.80
N GLU A 598 51.72 -34.81 -42.86
CA GLU A 598 50.96 -35.51 -41.79
C GLU A 598 51.68 -36.75 -41.23
N LYS A 599 52.44 -37.48 -42.04
CA LYS A 599 53.21 -38.67 -41.59
C LYS A 599 54.36 -38.35 -40.65
N GLN A 600 54.94 -37.14 -40.70
CA GLN A 600 56.05 -36.72 -39.84
C GLN A 600 55.58 -36.10 -38.52
N GLN A 601 54.34 -35.61 -38.43
CA GLN A 601 53.76 -35.13 -37.16
C GLN A 601 53.44 -36.27 -36.20
N GLN A 602 52.97 -37.43 -36.71
CA GLN A 602 52.72 -38.62 -35.90
C GLN A 602 54.01 -39.11 -35.19
N GLN A 603 55.14 -39.06 -35.89
CA GLN A 603 56.45 -39.49 -35.37
C GLN A 603 57.00 -38.57 -34.27
N CYS A 604 56.67 -37.26 -34.31
CA CYS A 604 57.07 -36.25 -33.29
C CYS A 604 56.31 -36.45 -31.95
N PHE A 605 55.27 -37.29 -31.90
CA PHE A 605 54.49 -37.61 -30.69
C PHE A 605 54.84 -38.96 -30.04
N ASP A 606 55.19 -39.98 -30.82
CA ASP A 606 55.46 -41.34 -30.30
C ASP A 606 56.74 -41.44 -29.44
N GLU A 607 57.69 -40.51 -29.57
CA GLU A 607 58.92 -40.49 -28.76
C GLU A 607 58.74 -39.90 -27.35
N ARG A 608 57.57 -39.32 -27.00
CA ARG A 608 57.32 -38.63 -25.72
C ARG A 608 56.68 -39.52 -24.63
N GLY A 609 57.10 -40.78 -24.57
CA GLY A 609 56.70 -41.74 -23.54
C GLY A 609 57.39 -41.54 -22.18
N VAL A 610 56.66 -40.95 -21.22
CA VAL A 610 56.71 -41.21 -19.76
C VAL A 610 58.02 -40.97 -18.98
N LYS A 611 58.04 -39.95 -18.08
CA LYS A 611 58.52 -40.06 -16.67
C LYS A 611 58.29 -38.80 -15.80
N ARG A 612 57.40 -38.95 -14.81
CA ARG A 612 57.33 -38.35 -13.45
C ARG A 612 57.38 -36.82 -13.21
N SER A 613 56.22 -36.26 -12.85
CA SER A 613 56.01 -35.45 -11.61
C SER A 613 54.51 -35.36 -11.31
N GLY A 614 54.02 -36.31 -10.50
CA GLY A 614 52.62 -36.42 -10.12
C GLY A 614 52.28 -35.57 -8.89
N ARG A 615 51.06 -35.00 -8.91
CA ARG A 615 50.27 -34.42 -7.81
C ARG A 615 50.21 -32.90 -7.61
N ARG A 616 51.11 -32.05 -8.14
CA ARG A 616 50.92 -30.57 -8.03
C ARG A 616 50.50 -29.87 -9.33
N ALA A 617 50.92 -30.35 -10.50
CA ALA A 617 50.47 -29.81 -11.78
C ALA A 617 49.01 -30.16 -12.12
N PHE A 618 48.49 -31.27 -11.58
CA PHE A 618 47.11 -31.72 -11.80
C PHE A 618 46.06 -30.82 -11.12
N LYS A 619 46.42 -30.06 -10.08
CA LYS A 619 45.49 -29.18 -9.35
C LYS A 619 45.34 -27.82 -10.01
N LEU A 620 46.45 -27.21 -10.44
CA LEU A 620 46.46 -25.92 -11.15
C LEU A 620 45.98 -26.02 -12.60
N MET A 621 46.20 -27.16 -13.28
CA MET A 621 45.56 -27.41 -14.57
C MET A 621 44.07 -27.79 -14.38
N GLY A 622 43.71 -28.58 -13.36
CA GLY A 622 42.31 -28.92 -13.07
C GLY A 622 41.39 -27.70 -12.87
N GLU A 623 41.90 -26.62 -12.29
CA GLU A 623 41.13 -25.38 -12.05
C GLU A 623 41.08 -24.45 -13.28
N MET A 624 42.12 -24.40 -14.14
CA MET A 624 42.06 -23.66 -15.42
C MET A 624 41.26 -24.37 -16.52
N TYR A 625 41.21 -25.71 -16.51
CA TYR A 625 40.48 -26.48 -17.53
C TYR A 625 38.96 -26.52 -17.27
N ALA A 626 38.47 -26.21 -16.06
CA ALA A 626 37.03 -26.11 -15.80
C ALA A 626 36.39 -24.92 -16.54
N THR A 627 37.14 -23.83 -16.74
CA THR A 627 36.67 -22.62 -17.46
C THR A 627 36.86 -22.67 -18.97
N SER A 628 37.74 -23.55 -19.49
CA SER A 628 38.00 -23.65 -20.94
C SER A 628 37.04 -24.61 -21.67
N TYR A 629 36.40 -25.54 -20.96
CA TYR A 629 35.38 -26.44 -21.51
C TYR A 629 34.02 -25.76 -21.76
N GLU A 630 33.84 -24.50 -21.34
CA GLU A 630 32.67 -23.68 -21.69
C GLU A 630 32.75 -23.05 -23.09
N SER A 631 33.89 -23.17 -23.77
CA SER A 631 34.17 -22.47 -25.04
C SER A 631 33.62 -23.10 -26.33
N PRO A 632 33.05 -24.34 -26.35
CA PRO A 632 32.19 -24.78 -27.45
C PRO A 632 30.69 -24.75 -27.09
N LEU A 633 30.32 -24.45 -25.84
CA LEU A 633 28.94 -24.53 -25.35
C LEU A 633 28.09 -23.27 -25.60
N ARG A 634 28.62 -22.25 -26.30
CA ARG A 634 27.84 -21.13 -26.85
C ARG A 634 27.04 -21.45 -28.12
N LEU A 635 26.95 -22.73 -28.50
CA LEU A 635 25.99 -23.27 -29.49
C LEU A 635 24.70 -23.80 -28.84
N THR A 636 24.65 -23.98 -27.52
CA THR A 636 23.45 -24.53 -26.84
C THR A 636 22.39 -23.50 -26.44
N TYR A 637 22.69 -22.19 -26.58
CA TYR A 637 21.74 -21.11 -26.27
C TYR A 637 20.80 -20.72 -27.43
N PHE A 638 20.89 -21.38 -28.59
CA PHE A 638 20.09 -21.02 -29.77
C PHE A 638 18.93 -21.98 -30.09
N MET A 639 18.71 -23.04 -29.30
CA MET A 639 17.61 -24.00 -29.52
C MET A 639 16.66 -24.14 -28.30
N GLN A 640 16.47 -23.08 -27.50
CA GLN A 640 15.52 -23.11 -26.39
C GLN A 640 14.66 -21.81 -26.31
N LYS A 641 13.53 -21.86 -27.04
CA LYS A 641 12.19 -21.27 -26.80
C LYS A 641 12.01 -19.72 -26.73
N PRO A 642 10.81 -19.24 -27.14
CA PRO A 642 9.74 -19.08 -26.16
C PRO A 642 8.47 -19.81 -26.61
N LEU A 643 8.06 -20.81 -25.86
CA LEU A 643 6.69 -21.31 -25.88
C LEU A 643 6.13 -21.08 -24.48
N PHE A 644 5.17 -20.16 -24.42
CA PHE A 644 3.98 -20.27 -23.59
C PHE A 644 3.35 -21.66 -23.74
#